data_AF-A0A2W6BZ98-F1
#
_entry.id   AF-A0A2W6BZ98-F1
#
_cell.length_a   1.000
_cell.length_b   1.000
_cell.length_c   1.000
_cell.angle_alpha   90.00
_cell.angle_beta   90.00
_cell.angle_gamma   90.00
#
_symmetry.space_group_name_H-M   'P 1'
#
loop_
_entity.id
_entity.type
_entity.pdbx_description
1 polymer ?
#
loop_
_entity_poly.entity_id
_entity_poly.type
_entity_poly.pdbx_seq_one_letter_code
_entity_poly.pdbx_strand_id
1 'polypeptide(L)'
;MAIHNYRYSRWDGSQDVPDFSADDLLQKMSDDLLRGGDPERALRNLLRRGFELPDGRRFEGMKRLRQKMREYRNEAMQRYDPGGLVDKIREQLQQIVEMERAEIDQRRGSEQKDGPSGQTESPESDVAIDQPSTAMSSEPSDDASNQAGKQSGSHSSGQQDGSTQSDGSVQPTGSGETAQKNADEFRKILERMLERKEEYLDQVPSDNAGRIKALREYDFLSQDAREAFERLVGGMQRELMEQYFQGLKQGIGQMTPDQMDAVRQMVRDMNDMIEASQAGDRGAFDRFMQQYGDSFPEGIETLEDLLEHMQRQMSAMQALLDSMDPDQRAELEAMMDELLRDDRLRLDLARLGANMAQMGYVPHGGGYPFRGGEAPGFGESLDMMRRLQAMEDLENAMASGDPLNALANAGGAPGPADLFGRELGGQVEAVKDMAQSLLEAGYLQQEGEALSLTARAIRKLGDASLREMFSQLKEDRAGGHATRRKGTGGDITQESRPYQFGDPFHVDIKGTVMNGVARNGVGTPVRLAADDFAIFETERSVQHATVLALDMSHSMYLNGLFLEAKKTALALDSLIRGQFPRDALYLIGFASTAFELRQEQLPGLIENDYVQGTNYEMALALARRLLGRHRGGNRQILFVTDGEPTACSLPDGRILFDYPPHPLVLDAALMEAARCAREGITINTFALDPEPRLVSFVEEMTAVNRGRMFLSGAHHLREQVVLDYLQGRKVKRLG
;
A
#
# COMPACT_ATOMS: atom_id res chain seq x y z
N MET A 1 16.30 2.08 -33.97
CA MET A 1 15.18 1.82 -33.04
C MET A 1 15.65 0.75 -32.07
N ALA A 2 15.97 1.12 -30.83
CA ALA A 2 16.30 0.14 -29.80
C ALA A 2 14.99 -0.49 -29.31
N ILE A 3 14.77 -1.76 -29.66
CA ILE A 3 13.62 -2.53 -29.19
C ILE A 3 13.88 -2.83 -27.70
N HIS A 4 13.16 -2.15 -26.82
CA HIS A 4 13.16 -2.47 -25.40
C HIS A 4 12.33 -3.74 -25.21
N ASN A 5 12.99 -4.85 -24.92
CA ASN A 5 12.31 -6.10 -24.55
C ASN A 5 11.76 -5.96 -23.12
N TYR A 6 10.47 -5.73 -23.00
CA TYR A 6 9.79 -5.77 -21.70
C TYR A 6 9.63 -7.23 -21.27
N ARG A 7 10.25 -7.58 -20.15
CA ARG A 7 10.13 -8.90 -19.53
C ARG A 7 9.10 -8.80 -18.41
N TYR A 8 7.93 -9.39 -18.61
CA TYR A 8 6.85 -9.38 -17.61
C TYR A 8 7.15 -10.39 -16.50
N SER A 9 7.31 -9.92 -15.27
CA SER A 9 7.37 -10.74 -14.05
C SER A 9 6.09 -10.57 -13.24
N ARG A 10 5.79 -11.53 -12.36
CA ARG A 10 4.82 -11.30 -11.27
C ARG A 10 5.35 -10.17 -10.40
N TRP A 11 4.45 -9.31 -9.93
CA TRP A 11 4.77 -8.20 -9.03
C TRP A 11 5.37 -8.77 -7.74
N ASP A 12 6.61 -8.39 -7.46
CA ASP A 12 7.36 -8.74 -6.25
C ASP A 12 7.86 -7.48 -5.51
N GLY A 13 7.39 -6.30 -5.97
CA GLY A 13 7.74 -4.97 -5.47
C GLY A 13 9.17 -4.52 -5.75
N SER A 14 9.92 -5.24 -6.59
CA SER A 14 11.19 -4.74 -7.11
C SER A 14 11.03 -3.96 -8.42
N GLN A 15 9.81 -3.85 -8.94
CA GLN A 15 9.52 -3.12 -10.16
C GLN A 15 9.23 -1.66 -9.82
N ASP A 16 9.85 -0.73 -10.55
CA ASP A 16 9.46 0.68 -10.51
C ASP A 16 7.94 0.77 -10.73
N VAL A 17 7.24 1.41 -9.80
CA VAL A 17 5.84 1.80 -9.99
C VAL A 17 5.86 2.68 -11.25
N PRO A 18 5.18 2.29 -12.34
CA PRO A 18 5.17 3.12 -13.54
C PRO A 18 4.60 4.48 -13.15
N ASP A 19 5.24 5.56 -13.59
CA ASP A 19 4.84 6.95 -13.30
C ASP A 19 3.32 7.09 -13.38
N PHE A 20 2.67 7.11 -12.21
CA PHE A 20 1.26 7.46 -12.16
C PHE A 20 1.20 8.94 -12.48
N SER A 21 0.62 9.29 -13.63
CA SER A 21 0.34 10.69 -13.85
C SER A 21 -0.76 11.11 -12.87
N ALA A 22 -0.64 12.30 -12.31
CA ALA A 22 -1.68 12.86 -11.44
C ALA A 22 -3.06 12.89 -12.14
N ASP A 23 -3.08 12.92 -13.48
CA ASP A 23 -4.29 12.80 -14.30
C ASP A 23 -4.98 11.44 -14.13
N ASP A 24 -4.22 10.35 -14.10
CA ASP A 24 -4.75 8.99 -13.96
C ASP A 24 -5.35 8.78 -12.56
N LEU A 25 -4.68 9.29 -11.52
CA LEU A 25 -5.19 9.26 -10.14
C LEU A 25 -6.50 10.04 -10.03
N LEU A 26 -6.53 11.27 -10.55
CA LEU A 26 -7.73 12.10 -10.55
C LEU A 26 -8.89 11.41 -11.28
N GLN A 27 -8.62 10.73 -12.39
CA GLN A 27 -9.63 9.97 -13.13
C GLN A 27 -10.16 8.78 -12.32
N LYS A 28 -9.30 8.03 -11.62
CA LYS A 28 -9.72 6.91 -10.76
C LYS A 28 -10.51 7.37 -9.53
N MET A 29 -10.22 8.58 -9.02
CA MET A 29 -10.93 9.20 -7.91
C MET A 29 -12.22 9.93 -8.34
N SER A 30 -12.44 10.15 -9.65
CA SER A 30 -13.52 10.97 -10.19
C SER A 30 -14.90 10.67 -9.61
N ASP A 31 -15.30 9.39 -9.57
CA ASP A 31 -16.61 9.01 -9.06
C ASP A 31 -16.78 9.34 -7.57
N ASP A 32 -15.76 9.10 -6.76
CA ASP A 32 -15.81 9.35 -5.32
C ASP A 32 -15.73 10.86 -5.01
N LEU A 33 -14.93 11.61 -5.78
CA LEU A 33 -14.88 13.07 -5.75
C LEU A 33 -16.23 13.69 -6.14
N LEU A 34 -16.90 13.13 -7.14
CA LEU A 34 -18.21 13.62 -7.58
C LEU A 34 -19.34 13.19 -6.65
N ARG A 35 -19.20 12.11 -5.87
CA ARG A 35 -20.18 11.74 -4.84
C ARG A 35 -20.07 12.60 -3.59
N GLY A 36 -18.87 12.73 -3.04
CA GLY A 36 -18.68 13.31 -1.71
C GLY A 36 -18.04 14.70 -1.69
N GLY A 37 -17.46 15.16 -2.79
CA GLY A 37 -16.73 16.44 -2.85
C GLY A 37 -15.44 16.49 -2.03
N ASP A 38 -15.14 15.43 -1.28
CA ASP A 38 -14.03 15.32 -0.33
C ASP A 38 -12.88 14.50 -0.94
N PRO A 39 -11.74 15.14 -1.27
CA PRO A 39 -10.56 14.47 -1.79
C PRO A 39 -9.95 13.44 -0.84
N GLU A 40 -9.95 13.67 0.47
CA GLU A 40 -9.36 12.76 1.44
C GLU A 40 -10.17 11.47 1.51
N ARG A 41 -11.50 11.59 1.55
CA ARG A 41 -12.38 10.42 1.51
C ARG A 41 -12.27 9.66 0.19
N ALA A 42 -12.16 10.36 -0.94
CA ALA A 42 -11.97 9.73 -2.24
C ALA A 42 -10.65 8.96 -2.33
N LEU A 43 -9.55 9.56 -1.83
CA LEU A 43 -8.24 8.92 -1.79
C LEU A 43 -8.28 7.70 -0.86
N ARG A 44 -8.84 7.84 0.34
CA ARG A 44 -9.01 6.73 1.30
C ARG A 44 -9.80 5.57 0.71
N ASN A 45 -10.88 5.85 -0.02
CA ASN A 45 -11.68 4.83 -0.70
C ASN A 45 -10.90 4.12 -1.82
N LEU A 46 -10.16 4.88 -2.62
CA LEU A 46 -9.31 4.35 -3.68
C LEU A 46 -8.27 3.39 -3.11
N LEU A 47 -7.58 3.80 -2.05
CA LEU A 47 -6.56 3.00 -1.35
C LEU A 47 -7.15 1.75 -0.69
N ARG A 48 -8.33 1.87 -0.08
CA ARG A 48 -9.00 0.75 0.57
C ARG A 48 -9.45 -0.32 -0.44
N ARG A 49 -10.01 0.10 -1.59
CA ARG A 49 -10.52 -0.80 -2.64
C ARG A 49 -9.41 -1.37 -3.52
N GLY A 50 -8.33 -0.60 -3.70
CA GLY A 50 -7.36 -0.83 -4.77
C GLY A 50 -7.93 -0.45 -6.14
N PHE A 51 -7.07 -0.48 -7.15
CA PHE A 51 -7.41 -0.08 -8.51
C PHE A 51 -6.46 -0.72 -9.53
N GLU A 52 -6.84 -0.68 -10.80
CA GLU A 52 -5.99 -1.17 -11.89
C GLU A 52 -5.08 -0.05 -12.42
N LEU A 53 -3.81 -0.40 -12.59
CA LEU A 53 -2.77 0.39 -13.22
C LEU A 53 -2.95 0.42 -14.75
N PRO A 54 -2.43 1.45 -15.45
CA PRO A 54 -2.57 1.59 -16.91
C PRO A 54 -2.02 0.43 -17.75
N ASP A 55 -1.10 -0.35 -17.20
CA ASP A 55 -0.50 -1.53 -17.84
C ASP A 55 -1.26 -2.83 -17.55
N GLY A 56 -2.44 -2.75 -16.93
CA GLY A 56 -3.28 -3.89 -16.58
C GLY A 56 -2.86 -4.60 -15.28
N ARG A 57 -1.81 -4.13 -14.59
CA ARG A 57 -1.49 -4.59 -13.23
C ARG A 57 -2.54 -4.07 -12.25
N ARG A 58 -2.67 -4.70 -11.08
CA ARG A 58 -3.63 -4.28 -10.05
C ARG A 58 -2.90 -3.84 -8.79
N PHE A 59 -3.17 -2.62 -8.35
CA PHE A 59 -2.81 -2.17 -7.02
C PHE A 59 -3.72 -2.90 -6.02
N GLU A 60 -3.10 -3.80 -5.26
CA GLU A 60 -3.77 -4.56 -4.22
C GLU A 60 -4.04 -3.63 -3.03
N GLY A 61 -5.21 -2.98 -3.02
CA GLY A 61 -5.56 -2.03 -1.96
C GLY A 61 -5.50 -2.63 -0.55
N MET A 62 -5.62 -1.79 0.48
CA MET A 62 -5.40 -2.14 1.89
C MET A 62 -6.19 -3.38 2.35
N LYS A 63 -7.37 -3.64 1.77
CA LYS A 63 -8.16 -4.85 2.10
C LYS A 63 -7.40 -6.14 1.77
N ARG A 64 -6.69 -6.17 0.63
CA ARG A 64 -5.90 -7.31 0.18
C ARG A 64 -4.60 -7.43 0.98
N LEU A 65 -3.94 -6.30 1.27
CA LEU A 65 -2.79 -6.27 2.18
C LEU A 65 -3.13 -6.87 3.54
N ARG A 66 -4.23 -6.43 4.17
CA ARG A 66 -4.74 -7.02 5.42
C ARG A 66 -5.01 -8.52 5.31
N GLN A 67 -5.55 -8.96 4.18
CA GLN A 67 -5.78 -10.38 3.95
C GLN A 67 -4.46 -11.15 3.90
N LYS A 68 -3.46 -10.66 3.14
CA LYS A 68 -2.12 -11.25 3.07
C LYS A 68 -1.45 -11.32 4.44
N MET A 69 -1.51 -10.25 5.24
CA MET A 69 -0.96 -10.24 6.60
C MET A 69 -1.64 -11.28 7.50
N ARG A 70 -2.97 -11.41 7.42
CA ARG A 70 -3.71 -12.43 8.16
C ARG A 70 -3.36 -13.85 7.71
N GLU A 71 -3.21 -14.07 6.41
CA GLU A 71 -2.79 -15.35 5.84
C GLU A 71 -1.40 -15.73 6.35
N TYR A 72 -0.42 -14.81 6.26
CA TYR A 72 0.93 -15.04 6.76
C TYR A 72 0.96 -15.30 8.28
N ARG A 73 0.25 -14.49 9.08
CA ARG A 73 0.16 -14.71 10.55
C ARG A 73 -0.38 -16.11 10.85
N ASN A 74 -1.45 -16.52 10.17
CA ASN A 74 -2.03 -17.84 10.36
C ASN A 74 -1.07 -18.97 9.95
N GLU A 75 -0.36 -18.81 8.83
CA GLU A 75 0.62 -19.78 8.34
C GLU A 75 1.79 -19.92 9.33
N ALA A 76 2.35 -18.81 9.79
CA ALA A 76 3.42 -18.79 10.78
C ALA A 76 3.00 -19.51 12.08
N MET A 77 1.80 -19.22 12.60
CA MET A 77 1.27 -19.87 13.80
C MET A 77 0.96 -21.37 13.61
N GLN A 78 0.63 -21.80 12.39
CA GLN A 78 0.35 -23.21 12.09
C GLN A 78 1.59 -24.05 11.79
N ARG A 79 2.65 -23.41 11.30
CA ARG A 79 3.88 -24.09 10.89
C ARG A 79 4.87 -24.23 12.05
N TYR A 80 5.07 -23.14 12.79
CA TYR A 80 6.11 -23.04 13.79
C TYR A 80 5.60 -23.28 15.21
N ASP A 81 6.52 -23.71 16.06
CA ASP A 81 6.36 -23.81 17.51
C ASP A 81 7.64 -23.30 18.19
N PRO A 82 7.66 -22.04 18.65
CA PRO A 82 8.82 -21.47 19.33
C PRO A 82 9.18 -22.21 20.63
N GLY A 83 8.20 -22.85 21.30
CA GLY A 83 8.42 -23.60 22.53
C GLY A 83 9.34 -24.81 22.34
N GLY A 84 9.26 -25.44 21.16
CA GLY A 84 10.12 -26.58 20.80
C GLY A 84 11.62 -26.27 20.75
N LEU A 85 12.04 -25.01 20.83
CA LEU A 85 13.44 -24.64 21.04
C LEU A 85 14.00 -25.23 22.34
N VAL A 86 13.24 -25.12 23.43
CA VAL A 86 13.65 -25.61 24.76
C VAL A 86 13.79 -27.13 24.73
N ASP A 87 12.89 -27.81 24.04
CA ASP A 87 12.92 -29.26 23.87
C ASP A 87 14.10 -29.71 23.00
N LYS A 88 14.40 -28.99 21.91
CA LYS A 88 15.60 -29.25 21.09
C LYS A 88 16.90 -29.13 21.89
N ILE A 89 17.02 -28.08 22.71
CA ILE A 89 18.20 -27.90 23.58
C ILE A 89 18.29 -29.07 24.57
N ARG A 90 17.16 -29.51 25.14
CA ARG A 90 17.10 -30.67 26.04
C ARG A 90 17.60 -31.95 25.36
N GLU A 91 17.18 -32.19 24.12
CA GLU A 91 17.63 -33.33 23.31
C GLU A 91 19.13 -33.26 22.99
N GLN A 92 19.65 -32.09 22.63
CA GLN A 92 21.08 -31.92 22.33
C GLN A 92 21.95 -32.13 23.58
N LEU A 93 21.54 -31.60 24.74
CA LEU A 93 22.22 -31.85 26.00
C LEU A 93 22.16 -33.33 26.39
N GLN A 94 21.07 -34.02 26.04
CA GLN A 94 20.93 -35.46 26.27
C GLN A 94 21.90 -36.27 25.40
N GLN A 95 22.00 -35.92 24.12
CA GLN A 95 22.98 -36.53 23.22
C GLN A 95 24.42 -36.32 23.71
N ILE A 96 24.75 -35.14 24.27
CA ILE A 96 26.06 -34.86 24.85
C ILE A 96 26.36 -35.78 26.04
N VAL A 97 25.39 -35.96 26.94
CA VAL A 97 25.51 -36.87 28.08
C VAL A 97 25.67 -38.32 27.60
N GLU A 98 24.92 -38.72 26.58
CA GLU A 98 25.00 -40.07 26.00
C GLU A 98 26.33 -40.35 25.33
N MET A 99 26.91 -39.37 24.61
CA MET A 99 28.26 -39.48 24.03
C MET A 99 29.31 -39.70 25.13
N GLU A 100 29.21 -38.98 26.25
CA GLU A 100 30.12 -39.17 27.39
C GLU A 100 29.92 -40.54 28.06
N ARG A 101 28.67 -41.00 28.24
CA ARG A 101 28.39 -42.34 28.79
C ARG A 101 28.95 -43.44 27.88
N ALA A 102 28.80 -43.30 26.56
CA ALA A 102 29.34 -44.24 25.59
C ALA A 102 30.88 -44.33 25.66
N GLU A 103 31.57 -43.20 25.85
CA GLU A 103 33.03 -43.17 26.03
C GLU A 103 33.45 -43.81 27.37
N ILE A 104 32.71 -43.58 28.46
CA ILE A 104 32.93 -44.23 29.75
C ILE A 104 32.82 -45.76 29.61
N ASP A 105 31.77 -46.24 28.95
CA ASP A 105 31.54 -47.67 28.71
C ASP A 105 32.57 -48.28 27.77
N GLN A 106 33.01 -47.55 26.75
CA GLN A 106 34.07 -48.00 25.84
C GLN A 106 35.41 -48.17 26.57
N ARG A 107 35.77 -47.22 27.45
CA ARG A 107 37.00 -47.32 28.27
C ARG A 107 36.92 -48.42 29.33
N ARG A 108 35.72 -48.73 29.82
CA ARG A 108 35.45 -49.86 30.72
C ARG A 108 35.54 -51.21 29.98
N GLY A 109 35.05 -51.28 28.74
CA GLY A 109 35.02 -52.49 27.92
C GLY A 109 36.36 -52.85 27.24
N SER A 110 37.20 -51.86 26.92
CA SER A 110 38.54 -52.09 26.37
C SER A 110 39.47 -52.77 27.39
N GLU A 111 39.30 -52.50 28.69
CA GLU A 111 40.07 -53.16 29.75
C GLU A 111 39.66 -54.62 30.00
N GLN A 112 38.41 -54.99 29.69
CA GLN A 112 37.94 -56.37 29.84
C GLN A 112 38.50 -57.33 28.77
N LYS A 113 39.05 -56.79 27.67
CA LYS A 113 39.67 -57.57 26.58
C LYS A 113 41.19 -57.74 26.70
N ASP A 114 41.89 -56.90 27.47
CA ASP A 114 43.35 -56.98 27.68
C ASP A 114 43.74 -57.83 28.92
N GLY A 115 43.21 -59.07 28.97
CA GLY A 115 43.79 -60.19 29.71
C GLY A 115 44.79 -60.96 28.84
N PRO A 116 45.79 -61.69 29.40
CA PRO A 116 46.94 -62.13 28.63
C PRO A 116 46.60 -63.30 27.71
N SER A 117 46.39 -63.02 26.44
CA SER A 117 46.56 -64.00 25.37
C SER A 117 47.04 -63.28 24.13
N GLY A 118 48.36 -63.29 23.96
CA GLY A 118 48.98 -62.88 22.71
C GLY A 118 48.61 -63.85 21.61
N GLN A 119 48.20 -63.31 20.46
CA GLN A 119 48.67 -63.78 19.17
C GLN A 119 48.49 -62.66 18.14
N THR A 120 49.64 -62.25 17.62
CA THR A 120 49.85 -61.36 16.50
C THR A 120 49.36 -62.02 15.22
N GLU A 121 48.40 -61.42 14.51
CA GLU A 121 48.31 -61.55 13.05
C GLU A 121 47.94 -60.19 12.44
N SER A 122 48.82 -59.72 11.56
CA SER A 122 48.67 -58.52 10.73
C SER A 122 47.69 -58.78 9.57
N PRO A 123 47.14 -57.73 8.92
CA PRO A 123 45.96 -57.83 8.08
C PRO A 123 46.32 -58.18 6.63
N GLU A 124 45.58 -59.12 6.04
CA GLU A 124 45.44 -59.23 4.58
C GLU A 124 44.05 -58.74 4.15
N SER A 125 44.09 -57.94 3.10
CA SER A 125 43.00 -57.38 2.31
C SER A 125 42.02 -58.44 1.81
N ASP A 126 40.72 -58.12 1.81
CA ASP A 126 39.94 -58.36 0.61
C ASP A 126 38.71 -57.45 0.48
N VAL A 127 38.52 -57.05 -0.77
CA VAL A 127 37.53 -56.12 -1.30
C VAL A 127 36.20 -56.86 -1.52
N ALA A 128 35.08 -56.26 -1.10
CA ALA A 128 33.79 -56.39 -1.78
C ALA A 128 32.84 -55.29 -1.34
N ILE A 129 32.72 -54.23 -2.15
CA ILE A 129 31.58 -53.30 -2.11
C ILE A 129 30.79 -53.55 -3.40
N ASP A 130 29.59 -54.11 -3.24
CA ASP A 130 28.54 -54.10 -4.25
C ASP A 130 27.61 -52.91 -3.95
N GLN A 131 27.31 -52.12 -4.98
CA GLN A 131 26.38 -50.99 -4.90
C GLN A 131 24.92 -51.49 -5.03
N PRO A 132 23.92 -50.61 -4.82
CA PRO A 132 23.37 -49.98 -6.02
C PRO A 132 23.04 -48.48 -5.87
N SER A 133 23.59 -47.71 -6.82
CA SER A 133 22.95 -46.71 -7.69
C SER A 133 21.82 -45.81 -7.17
N THR A 134 22.06 -44.48 -7.24
CA THR A 134 21.07 -43.53 -7.76
C THR A 134 21.70 -42.41 -8.58
N ALA A 135 20.99 -42.05 -9.65
CA ALA A 135 21.34 -41.24 -10.82
C ALA A 135 21.86 -39.82 -10.59
N MET A 136 22.76 -39.39 -11.49
CA MET A 136 22.98 -37.99 -11.87
C MET A 136 22.05 -37.59 -13.03
N SER A 137 21.64 -36.33 -13.04
CA SER A 137 21.34 -35.57 -14.27
C SER A 137 22.29 -34.37 -14.31
N SER A 138 22.91 -34.21 -15.47
CA SER A 138 23.93 -33.25 -15.89
C SER A 138 23.43 -31.82 -16.12
N GLU A 139 24.30 -30.82 -16.01
CA GLU A 139 24.78 -29.98 -17.14
C GLU A 139 25.88 -28.98 -16.67
N PRO A 140 26.70 -28.41 -17.60
CA PRO A 140 28.11 -28.09 -17.35
C PRO A 140 28.47 -26.60 -17.40
N SER A 141 29.67 -26.25 -16.93
CA SER A 141 30.39 -25.07 -17.42
C SER A 141 31.89 -25.18 -17.15
N ASP A 142 32.65 -25.26 -18.24
CA ASP A 142 34.04 -24.82 -18.36
C ASP A 142 34.12 -23.30 -18.11
N ASP A 143 35.17 -22.81 -17.43
CA ASP A 143 36.30 -22.12 -18.08
C ASP A 143 37.29 -21.54 -17.04
N ALA A 144 38.51 -21.35 -17.50
CA ALA A 144 39.76 -21.02 -16.84
C ALA A 144 39.75 -19.79 -15.89
N SER A 145 40.61 -19.82 -14.87
CA SER A 145 41.89 -19.08 -14.93
C SER A 145 42.73 -19.20 -13.66
N ASN A 146 44.00 -19.42 -13.94
CA ASN A 146 45.12 -19.56 -13.04
C ASN A 146 45.67 -18.16 -12.72
N GLN A 147 45.83 -17.79 -11.44
CA GLN A 147 46.89 -16.86 -11.08
C GLN A 147 47.31 -16.97 -9.61
N ALA A 148 48.60 -17.27 -9.46
CA ALA A 148 49.34 -17.36 -8.22
C ALA A 148 49.45 -16.00 -7.50
N GLY A 149 49.30 -16.04 -6.18
CA GLY A 149 49.72 -14.97 -5.27
C GLY A 149 50.46 -15.58 -4.08
N LYS A 150 51.76 -15.80 -4.22
CA LYS A 150 52.67 -16.04 -3.10
C LYS A 150 52.79 -14.76 -2.29
N GLN A 151 52.48 -14.80 -1.00
CA GLN A 151 53.08 -13.90 -0.03
C GLN A 151 53.45 -14.65 1.24
N SER A 152 54.76 -14.82 1.37
CA SER A 152 55.51 -15.15 2.57
C SER A 152 55.34 -14.07 3.63
N GLY A 153 54.86 -14.45 4.81
CA GLY A 153 54.91 -13.69 6.04
C GLY A 153 55.61 -14.50 7.12
N SER A 154 56.92 -14.30 7.26
CA SER A 154 57.72 -14.78 8.39
C SER A 154 57.35 -14.01 9.66
N HIS A 155 56.99 -14.70 10.74
CA HIS A 155 57.14 -14.17 12.09
C HIS A 155 57.94 -15.16 12.95
N SER A 156 59.02 -14.62 13.47
CA SER A 156 60.02 -15.22 14.33
C SER A 156 59.47 -15.43 15.75
N SER A 157 59.49 -16.68 16.22
CA SER A 157 59.41 -17.00 17.64
C SER A 157 60.83 -17.11 18.20
N GLY A 158 61.08 -16.31 19.24
CA GLY A 158 62.34 -16.27 19.97
C GLY A 158 62.67 -17.59 20.67
N GLN A 159 63.96 -17.86 20.64
CA GLN A 159 64.68 -18.98 21.21
C GLN A 159 64.94 -18.71 22.70
N GLN A 160 64.72 -19.69 23.57
CA GLN A 160 65.43 -19.77 24.84
C GLN A 160 65.86 -21.21 25.11
N ASP A 161 67.15 -21.31 25.40
CA ASP A 161 67.99 -22.50 25.49
C ASP A 161 67.64 -23.44 26.64
N GLY A 162 67.99 -24.71 26.46
CA GLY A 162 68.02 -25.73 27.49
C GLY A 162 68.61 -27.04 26.99
N SER A 163 69.92 -27.03 26.74
CA SER A 163 70.77 -28.21 26.51
C SER A 163 70.49 -29.37 27.47
N THR A 164 70.63 -30.63 27.04
CA THR A 164 71.71 -31.56 27.47
C THR A 164 71.68 -32.86 26.64
N GLN A 165 72.89 -33.37 26.39
CA GLN A 165 73.29 -34.55 25.63
C GLN A 165 72.58 -35.86 26.03
N SER A 166 72.28 -36.67 25.01
CA SER A 166 72.02 -38.10 25.13
C SER A 166 73.24 -38.89 24.63
N ASP A 167 73.89 -39.63 25.54
CA ASP A 167 74.55 -40.89 25.20
C ASP A 167 74.57 -41.79 26.44
N GLY A 168 74.31 -43.08 26.27
CA GLY A 168 74.38 -44.07 27.35
C GLY A 168 73.26 -45.11 27.35
N SER A 169 73.49 -46.18 26.61
CA SER A 169 72.80 -47.46 26.66
C SER A 169 72.84 -48.13 28.05
N VAL A 170 71.68 -48.54 28.58
CA VAL A 170 71.57 -49.64 29.56
C VAL A 170 70.27 -50.42 29.31
N GLN A 171 70.41 -51.71 28.97
CA GLN A 171 69.34 -52.72 28.96
C GLN A 171 69.25 -53.43 30.33
N PRO A 172 68.15 -54.17 30.59
CA PRO A 172 67.43 -54.14 31.87
C PRO A 172 67.72 -55.37 32.74
N THR A 173 67.50 -55.27 34.05
CA THR A 173 67.08 -56.44 34.84
C THR A 173 66.34 -55.98 36.11
N GLY A 174 65.13 -56.52 36.31
CA GLY A 174 64.43 -56.50 37.59
C GLY A 174 63.07 -55.79 37.61
N SER A 175 62.01 -56.59 37.54
CA SER A 175 60.76 -56.49 38.35
C SER A 175 59.42 -56.57 37.58
N GLY A 176 59.06 -57.80 37.17
CA GLY A 176 57.71 -58.09 36.63
C GLY A 176 56.58 -57.96 37.67
N GLU A 177 56.85 -58.15 38.97
CA GLU A 177 55.81 -58.07 40.01
C GLU A 177 55.44 -56.64 40.41
N THR A 178 56.36 -55.66 40.32
CA THR A 178 56.06 -54.24 40.60
C THR A 178 55.36 -53.55 39.44
N ALA A 179 55.66 -53.93 38.20
CA ALA A 179 54.94 -53.42 37.03
C ALA A 179 53.47 -53.91 36.99
N GLN A 180 53.23 -55.17 37.36
CA GLN A 180 51.88 -55.74 37.42
C GLN A 180 51.04 -55.16 38.57
N LYS A 181 51.64 -55.01 39.77
CA LYS A 181 50.98 -54.35 40.91
C LYS A 181 50.65 -52.88 40.64
N ASN A 182 51.55 -52.15 39.99
CA ASN A 182 51.32 -50.75 39.60
C ASN A 182 50.23 -50.65 38.52
N ALA A 183 50.16 -51.60 37.58
CA ALA A 183 49.10 -51.67 36.57
C ALA A 183 47.73 -52.00 37.19
N ASP A 184 47.66 -52.92 38.14
CA ASP A 184 46.42 -53.27 38.85
C ASP A 184 45.96 -52.18 39.82
N GLU A 185 46.90 -51.43 40.42
CA GLU A 185 46.58 -50.25 41.24
C GLU A 185 46.07 -49.10 40.36
N PHE A 186 46.68 -48.88 39.19
CA PHE A 186 46.21 -47.90 38.21
C PHE A 186 44.80 -48.23 37.68
N ARG A 187 44.52 -49.50 37.36
CA ARG A 187 43.18 -49.97 36.94
C ARG A 187 42.13 -49.69 38.00
N LYS A 188 42.39 -50.01 39.26
CA LYS A 188 41.45 -49.72 40.37
C LYS A 188 41.21 -48.23 40.57
N ILE A 189 42.22 -47.39 40.31
CA ILE A 189 42.09 -45.94 40.38
C ILE A 189 41.23 -45.42 39.21
N LEU A 190 41.42 -45.97 38.01
CA LEU A 190 40.67 -45.62 36.81
C LEU A 190 39.20 -46.09 36.91
N GLU A 191 38.93 -47.32 37.34
CA GLU A 191 37.57 -47.82 37.61
C GLU A 191 36.83 -46.91 38.60
N ARG A 192 37.45 -46.55 39.72
CA ARG A 192 36.88 -45.60 40.70
C ARG A 192 36.73 -44.18 40.16
N MET A 193 37.46 -43.81 39.11
CA MET A 193 37.31 -42.52 38.43
C MET A 193 36.10 -42.58 37.50
N LEU A 194 35.97 -43.65 36.71
CA LEU A 194 34.86 -43.88 35.80
C LEU A 194 33.52 -44.02 36.55
N GLU A 195 33.49 -44.78 37.66
CA GLU A 195 32.32 -44.89 38.55
C GLU A 195 31.89 -43.52 39.10
N ARG A 196 32.85 -42.70 39.58
CA ARG A 196 32.55 -41.35 40.07
C ARG A 196 32.05 -40.41 38.99
N LYS A 197 32.54 -40.54 37.76
CA LYS A 197 32.07 -39.74 36.62
C LYS A 197 30.65 -40.16 36.21
N GLU A 198 30.34 -41.45 36.22
CA GLU A 198 28.99 -41.96 35.96
C GLU A 198 27.99 -41.53 37.05
N GLU A 199 28.36 -41.65 38.33
CA GLU A 199 27.53 -41.17 39.46
C GLU A 199 27.26 -39.66 39.37
N TYR A 200 28.22 -38.88 38.85
CA TYR A 200 28.02 -37.44 38.62
C TYR A 200 27.01 -37.19 37.50
N LEU A 201 27.12 -37.92 36.37
CA LEU A 201 26.19 -37.82 35.24
C LEU A 201 24.76 -38.26 35.58
N ASP A 202 24.57 -39.12 36.59
CA ASP A 202 23.25 -39.50 37.12
C ASP A 202 22.63 -38.44 38.05
N GLN A 203 23.45 -37.57 38.63
CA GLN A 203 23.02 -36.49 39.53
C GLN A 203 22.78 -35.16 38.80
N VAL A 204 23.03 -35.10 37.49
CA VAL A 204 22.79 -33.90 36.69
C VAL A 204 21.29 -33.55 36.74
N PRO A 205 20.92 -32.28 37.04
CA PRO A 205 19.53 -31.84 37.05
C PRO A 205 18.80 -32.13 35.72
N SER A 206 17.48 -32.25 35.76
CA SER A 206 16.69 -32.50 34.55
C SER A 206 16.39 -31.24 33.72
N ASP A 207 16.50 -30.05 34.33
CA ASP A 207 16.30 -28.76 33.67
C ASP A 207 17.53 -28.32 32.87
N ASN A 208 17.31 -27.71 31.70
CA ASN A 208 18.38 -27.35 30.78
C ASN A 208 19.43 -26.41 31.39
N ALA A 209 19.02 -25.42 32.19
CA ALA A 209 19.94 -24.48 32.84
C ALA A 209 20.88 -25.20 33.83
N GLY A 210 20.33 -26.07 34.68
CA GLY A 210 21.07 -26.90 35.61
C GLY A 210 22.01 -27.88 34.91
N ARG A 211 21.59 -28.48 33.79
CA ARG A 211 22.44 -29.33 32.93
C ARG A 211 23.61 -28.57 32.36
N ILE A 212 23.38 -27.39 31.79
CA ILE A 212 24.44 -26.55 31.23
C ILE A 212 25.43 -26.16 32.33
N LYS A 213 24.95 -25.83 33.53
CA LYS A 213 25.82 -25.51 34.67
C LYS A 213 26.67 -26.72 35.09
N ALA A 214 26.05 -27.87 35.31
CA ALA A 214 26.74 -29.08 35.75
C ALA A 214 27.75 -29.58 34.71
N LEU A 215 27.36 -29.66 33.42
CA LEU A 215 28.24 -30.13 32.34
C LEU A 215 29.42 -29.21 32.07
N ARG A 216 29.33 -27.93 32.47
CA ARG A 216 30.44 -26.98 32.31
C ARG A 216 31.49 -27.11 33.41
N GLU A 217 31.07 -27.50 34.60
CA GLU A 217 31.97 -27.83 35.73
C GLU A 217 32.50 -29.27 35.61
N TYR A 218 31.91 -30.07 34.73
CA TYR A 218 32.28 -31.45 34.46
C TYR A 218 33.52 -31.55 33.55
N ASP A 219 34.39 -32.50 33.88
CA ASP A 219 35.60 -32.81 33.12
C ASP A 219 35.32 -33.97 32.16
N PHE A 220 35.11 -33.66 30.88
CA PHE A 220 34.76 -34.64 29.83
C PHE A 220 35.91 -35.62 29.53
N LEU A 221 35.58 -36.90 29.39
CA LEU A 221 36.48 -37.93 28.85
C LEU A 221 36.43 -37.98 27.32
N SER A 222 35.25 -37.74 26.74
CA SER A 222 35.03 -37.70 25.30
C SER A 222 35.37 -36.32 24.74
N GLN A 223 36.31 -36.28 23.79
CA GLN A 223 36.62 -35.05 23.06
C GLN A 223 35.43 -34.59 22.21
N ASP A 224 34.71 -35.52 21.59
CA ASP A 224 33.54 -35.24 20.76
C ASP A 224 32.39 -34.64 21.60
N ALA A 225 32.13 -35.18 22.79
CA ALA A 225 31.10 -34.66 23.70
C ALA A 225 31.43 -33.24 24.17
N ARG A 226 32.71 -32.99 24.49
CA ARG A 226 33.20 -31.67 24.89
C ARG A 226 33.05 -30.65 23.76
N GLU A 227 33.50 -30.99 22.56
CA GLU A 227 33.41 -30.09 21.40
C GLU A 227 31.94 -29.79 21.04
N ALA A 228 31.05 -30.79 21.14
CA ALA A 228 29.61 -30.61 20.93
C ALA A 228 29.00 -29.66 21.98
N PHE A 229 29.36 -29.82 23.25
CA PHE A 229 28.91 -28.94 24.33
C PHE A 229 29.40 -27.50 24.18
N GLU A 230 30.69 -27.31 23.94
CA GLU A 230 31.29 -25.99 23.72
C GLU A 230 30.66 -25.30 22.50
N ARG A 231 30.38 -26.03 21.43
CA ARG A 231 29.71 -25.51 20.23
C ARG A 231 28.26 -25.11 20.50
N LEU A 232 27.51 -25.91 21.27
CA LEU A 232 26.13 -25.63 21.63
C LEU A 232 26.04 -24.38 22.50
N VAL A 233 26.77 -24.35 23.62
CA VAL A 233 26.77 -23.21 24.56
C VAL A 233 27.31 -21.95 23.89
N GLY A 234 28.43 -22.04 23.17
CA GLY A 234 29.01 -20.91 22.45
C GLY A 234 28.14 -20.42 21.29
N GLY A 235 27.33 -21.29 20.67
CA GLY A 235 26.31 -20.90 19.69
C GLY A 235 25.20 -20.08 20.33
N MET A 236 24.58 -20.61 21.40
CA MET A 236 23.48 -19.93 22.10
C MET A 236 23.90 -18.59 22.71
N GLN A 237 25.11 -18.50 23.30
CA GLN A 237 25.63 -17.24 23.83
C GLN A 237 25.79 -16.19 22.74
N ARG A 238 26.33 -16.58 21.58
CA ARG A 238 26.47 -15.66 20.44
C ARG A 238 25.12 -15.22 19.91
N GLU A 239 24.20 -16.14 19.69
CA GLU A 239 22.86 -15.85 19.14
C GLU A 239 22.06 -14.92 20.09
N LEU A 240 22.11 -15.17 21.40
CA LEU A 240 21.46 -14.31 22.40
C LEU A 240 22.06 -12.90 22.40
N MET A 241 23.39 -12.79 22.32
CA MET A 241 24.08 -11.50 22.29
C MET A 241 23.88 -10.74 20.98
N GLU A 242 23.96 -11.43 19.84
CA GLU A 242 23.64 -10.86 18.53
C GLU A 242 22.23 -10.29 18.51
N GLN A 243 21.28 -10.92 19.21
CA GLN A 243 19.90 -10.51 19.22
C GLN A 243 19.59 -9.25 20.03
N TYR A 244 20.19 -9.09 21.22
CA TYR A 244 20.04 -7.86 22.02
C TYR A 244 20.67 -6.64 21.32
N PHE A 245 21.70 -6.88 20.52
CA PHE A 245 22.49 -5.83 19.88
C PHE A 245 22.36 -5.84 18.34
N GLN A 246 21.29 -6.46 17.84
CA GLN A 246 21.00 -6.51 16.41
C GLN A 246 20.62 -5.11 15.92
N GLY A 247 21.31 -4.63 14.88
CA GLY A 247 21.15 -3.26 14.37
C GLY A 247 22.38 -2.39 14.58
N LEU A 248 23.36 -2.83 15.38
CA LEU A 248 24.62 -2.12 15.46
C LEU A 248 25.45 -2.30 14.18
N LYS A 249 25.75 -1.21 13.45
CA LYS A 249 26.51 -1.26 12.17
C LYS A 249 27.87 -1.92 12.38
N GLN A 250 28.16 -2.93 11.54
CA GLN A 250 29.44 -3.66 11.35
C GLN A 250 30.61 -3.27 12.26
N GLY A 251 30.89 -4.13 13.25
CA GLY A 251 32.11 -4.10 14.05
C GLY A 251 32.31 -5.32 14.98
N ILE A 252 31.32 -6.22 15.05
CA ILE A 252 31.30 -7.37 15.96
C ILE A 252 31.19 -8.66 15.12
N GLY A 253 32.15 -8.88 14.22
CA GLY A 253 32.23 -10.15 13.48
C GLY A 253 32.71 -11.31 14.35
N GLN A 254 33.32 -11.00 15.50
CA GLN A 254 33.79 -11.94 16.52
C GLN A 254 33.78 -11.20 17.86
N MET A 255 32.79 -11.48 18.74
CA MET A 255 32.78 -10.94 20.10
C MET A 255 34.01 -11.41 20.88
N THR A 256 35.01 -10.54 21.01
CA THR A 256 36.12 -10.76 21.93
C THR A 256 35.73 -10.27 23.34
N PRO A 257 36.40 -10.74 24.41
CA PRO A 257 36.18 -10.25 25.77
C PRO A 257 36.23 -8.71 25.88
N ASP A 258 37.10 -8.05 25.10
CA ASP A 258 37.22 -6.60 25.07
C ASP A 258 35.99 -5.89 24.47
N GLN A 259 35.31 -6.54 23.51
CA GLN A 259 34.07 -6.00 22.94
C GLN A 259 32.90 -6.09 23.91
N MET A 260 32.88 -7.09 24.80
CA MET A 260 31.85 -7.18 25.85
C MET A 260 31.94 -6.06 26.87
N ASP A 261 33.15 -5.63 27.21
CA ASP A 261 33.31 -4.47 28.10
C ASP A 261 32.87 -3.16 27.43
N ALA A 262 33.07 -3.03 26.11
CA ALA A 262 32.55 -1.89 25.35
C ALA A 262 31.01 -1.85 25.32
N VAL A 263 30.35 -2.99 25.09
CA VAL A 263 28.89 -3.12 25.14
C VAL A 263 28.35 -2.79 26.52
N ARG A 264 28.99 -3.29 27.59
CA ARG A 264 28.60 -2.98 28.97
C ARG A 264 28.70 -1.48 29.27
N GLN A 265 29.78 -0.84 28.83
CA GLN A 265 29.95 0.60 29.01
C GLN A 265 28.86 1.38 28.28
N MET A 266 28.51 0.96 27.07
CA MET A 266 27.42 1.57 26.30
C MET A 266 26.06 1.46 27.03
N VAL A 267 25.70 0.30 27.59
CA VAL A 267 24.43 0.13 28.34
C VAL A 267 24.40 1.02 29.59
N ARG A 268 25.56 1.22 30.25
CA ARG A 268 25.66 2.17 31.38
C ARG A 268 25.49 3.61 30.94
N ASP A 269 26.21 4.03 29.91
CA ASP A 269 26.12 5.39 29.38
C ASP A 269 24.69 5.69 28.89
N MET A 270 23.99 4.68 28.36
CA MET A 270 22.59 4.78 27.98
C MET A 270 21.67 4.96 29.20
N ASN A 271 21.88 4.21 30.29
CA ASN A 271 21.15 4.41 31.55
C ASN A 271 21.35 5.82 32.11
N ASP A 272 22.60 6.28 32.16
CA ASP A 272 22.95 7.61 32.67
C ASP A 272 22.35 8.71 31.77
N MET A 273 22.30 8.49 30.46
CA MET A 273 21.66 9.39 29.50
C MET A 273 20.14 9.48 29.71
N ILE A 274 19.46 8.35 29.92
CA ILE A 274 18.02 8.33 30.21
C ILE A 274 17.73 9.08 31.51
N GLU A 275 18.52 8.86 32.56
CA GLU A 275 18.37 9.54 33.85
C GLU A 275 18.65 11.05 33.76
N ALA A 276 19.68 11.45 33.01
CA ALA A 276 19.97 12.85 32.75
C ALA A 276 18.83 13.53 31.99
N SER A 277 18.23 12.83 31.02
CA SER A 277 17.04 13.32 30.30
C SER A 277 15.84 13.49 31.23
N GLN A 278 15.59 12.53 32.14
CA GLN A 278 14.55 12.67 33.18
C GLN A 278 14.81 13.86 34.13
N ALA A 279 16.08 14.16 34.40
CA ALA A 279 16.48 15.33 35.17
C ALA A 279 16.41 16.66 34.39
N GLY A 280 16.02 16.63 33.10
CA GLY A 280 15.80 17.80 32.25
C GLY A 280 17.00 18.20 31.37
N ASP A 281 18.05 17.39 31.28
CA ASP A 281 19.18 17.63 30.39
C ASP A 281 18.87 17.19 28.94
N ARG A 282 18.46 18.16 28.13
CA ARG A 282 18.13 17.95 26.70
C ARG A 282 19.34 17.62 25.82
N GLY A 283 20.56 17.83 26.29
CA GLY A 283 21.79 17.53 25.51
C GLY A 283 22.39 16.15 25.81
N ALA A 284 21.78 15.37 26.70
CA ALA A 284 22.29 14.05 27.07
C ALA A 284 22.28 13.07 25.88
N PHE A 285 21.22 13.11 25.07
CA PHE A 285 21.08 12.28 23.88
C PHE A 285 22.14 12.61 22.81
N ASP A 286 22.34 13.91 22.50
CA ASP A 286 23.33 14.34 21.51
C ASP A 286 24.74 13.89 21.87
N ARG A 287 25.10 13.92 23.15
CA ARG A 287 26.42 13.45 23.64
C ARG A 287 26.57 11.93 23.51
N PHE A 288 25.51 11.19 23.83
CA PHE A 288 25.49 9.74 23.65
C PHE A 288 25.63 9.37 22.17
N MET A 289 24.90 10.05 21.28
CA MET A 289 24.99 9.82 19.83
C MET A 289 26.33 10.26 19.23
N GLN A 290 27.02 11.25 19.79
CA GLN A 290 28.39 11.57 19.36
C GLN A 290 29.39 10.44 19.67
N GLN A 291 29.16 9.67 20.73
CA GLN A 291 30.05 8.59 21.17
C GLN A 291 29.68 7.24 20.54
N TYR A 292 28.39 6.98 20.34
CA TYR A 292 27.86 5.68 19.94
C TYR A 292 27.02 5.70 18.65
N GLY A 293 26.81 6.86 18.01
CA GLY A 293 25.87 7.01 16.89
C GLY A 293 26.19 6.16 15.67
N ASP A 294 27.48 5.91 15.39
CA ASP A 294 27.91 5.01 14.30
C ASP A 294 27.48 3.56 14.54
N SER A 295 27.15 3.22 15.79
CA SER A 295 26.69 1.89 16.18
C SER A 295 25.17 1.78 16.10
N PHE A 296 24.37 2.74 15.69
CA PHE A 296 22.92 2.58 15.60
C PHE A 296 22.43 2.56 14.14
N PRO A 297 21.27 1.93 13.85
CA PRO A 297 20.69 1.97 12.52
C PRO A 297 20.30 3.40 12.12
N GLU A 298 20.24 3.66 10.81
CA GLU A 298 19.78 4.94 10.28
C GLU A 298 18.29 5.16 10.64
N GLY A 299 17.93 6.35 11.10
CA GLY A 299 16.56 6.71 11.50
C GLY A 299 16.33 6.97 13.00
N ILE A 300 17.34 6.83 13.86
CA ILE A 300 17.27 7.25 15.26
C ILE A 300 17.76 8.70 15.38
N GLU A 301 16.83 9.65 15.34
CA GLU A 301 17.13 11.09 15.41
C GLU A 301 16.91 11.68 16.81
N THR A 302 16.10 11.01 17.63
CA THR A 302 15.70 11.48 18.96
C THR A 302 15.80 10.38 20.03
N LEU A 303 15.76 10.80 21.30
CA LEU A 303 15.66 9.88 22.42
C LEU A 303 14.41 9.01 22.33
N GLU A 304 13.30 9.57 21.85
CA GLU A 304 12.03 8.88 21.69
C GLU A 304 12.17 7.73 20.68
N ASP A 305 12.82 7.98 19.54
CA ASP A 305 13.09 6.95 18.52
C ASP A 305 13.93 5.79 19.06
N LEU A 306 14.94 6.11 19.89
CA LEU A 306 15.79 5.10 20.54
C LEU A 306 14.99 4.25 21.54
N LEU A 307 14.19 4.90 22.39
CA LEU A 307 13.37 4.21 23.38
C LEU A 307 12.29 3.33 22.73
N GLU A 308 11.66 3.80 21.65
CA GLU A 308 10.73 3.00 20.86
C GLU A 308 11.41 1.78 20.23
N HIS A 309 12.61 1.95 19.68
CA HIS A 309 13.37 0.86 19.10
C HIS A 309 13.66 -0.24 20.12
N MET A 310 14.12 0.14 21.32
CA MET A 310 14.34 -0.78 22.44
C MET A 310 13.04 -1.43 22.93
N GLN A 311 11.95 -0.66 23.02
CA GLN A 311 10.65 -1.18 23.42
C GLN A 311 10.16 -2.27 22.48
N ARG A 312 10.34 -2.11 21.16
CA ARG A 312 9.98 -3.12 20.15
C ARG A 312 10.80 -4.41 20.32
N GLN A 313 12.11 -4.29 20.55
CA GLN A 313 12.96 -5.47 20.79
C GLN A 313 12.53 -6.25 22.04
N MET A 314 12.28 -5.55 23.15
CA MET A 314 11.81 -6.19 24.39
C MET A 314 10.40 -6.78 24.24
N SER A 315 9.52 -6.11 23.49
CA SER A 315 8.16 -6.61 23.24
C SER A 315 8.18 -7.93 22.47
N ALA A 316 9.09 -8.10 21.52
CA ALA A 316 9.24 -9.35 20.79
C ALA A 316 9.73 -10.51 21.68
N MET A 317 10.64 -10.22 22.60
CA MET A 317 11.06 -11.19 23.62
C MET A 317 9.90 -11.57 24.54
N GLN A 318 9.15 -10.58 25.03
CA GLN A 318 8.00 -10.82 25.89
C GLN A 318 6.93 -11.64 25.15
N ALA A 319 6.65 -11.35 23.89
CA ALA A 319 5.70 -12.12 23.08
C ALA A 319 6.18 -13.56 22.83
N LEU A 320 7.48 -13.77 22.65
CA LEU A 320 8.07 -15.11 22.58
C LEU A 320 7.81 -15.89 23.88
N LEU A 321 8.17 -15.29 25.03
CA LEU A 321 7.95 -15.91 26.34
C LEU A 321 6.46 -16.18 26.58
N ASP A 322 5.60 -15.20 26.27
CA ASP A 322 4.15 -15.29 26.39
C ASP A 322 3.53 -16.37 25.50
N SER A 323 4.19 -16.71 24.39
CA SER A 323 3.76 -17.75 23.45
C SER A 323 4.14 -19.18 23.86
N MET A 324 5.03 -19.32 24.86
CA MET A 324 5.46 -20.61 25.41
C MET A 324 4.63 -21.01 26.62
N ASP A 325 4.60 -22.32 26.89
CA ASP A 325 4.02 -22.84 28.13
C ASP A 325 4.80 -22.35 29.36
N PRO A 326 4.16 -22.29 30.56
CA PRO A 326 4.79 -21.75 31.77
C PRO A 326 6.11 -22.45 32.14
N ASP A 327 6.19 -23.77 31.94
CA ASP A 327 7.40 -24.55 32.25
C ASP A 327 8.54 -24.26 31.27
N GLN A 328 8.23 -24.20 29.96
CA GLN A 328 9.19 -23.84 28.92
C GLN A 328 9.72 -22.41 29.09
N ARG A 329 8.84 -21.47 29.47
CA ARG A 329 9.21 -20.09 29.77
C ARG A 329 10.20 -20.02 30.92
N ALA A 330 9.88 -20.65 32.05
CA ALA A 330 10.75 -20.67 33.21
C ALA A 330 12.12 -21.30 32.90
N GLU A 331 12.14 -22.36 32.09
CA GLU A 331 13.36 -23.01 31.66
C GLU A 331 14.20 -22.13 30.73
N LEU A 332 13.58 -21.43 29.77
CA LEU A 332 14.26 -20.48 28.90
C LEU A 332 14.85 -19.30 29.68
N GLU A 333 14.07 -18.70 30.60
CA GLU A 333 14.55 -17.63 31.48
C GLU A 333 15.77 -18.07 32.30
N ALA A 334 15.73 -19.26 32.89
CA ALA A 334 16.84 -19.83 33.65
C ALA A 334 18.08 -20.08 32.77
N MET A 335 17.89 -20.54 31.52
CA MET A 335 19.00 -20.71 30.58
C MET A 335 19.62 -19.36 30.20
N MET A 336 18.81 -18.34 29.90
CA MET A 336 19.30 -17.01 29.56
C MET A 336 20.14 -16.43 30.69
N ASP A 337 19.68 -16.56 31.94
CA ASP A 337 20.41 -16.15 33.14
C ASP A 337 21.78 -16.85 33.26
N GLU A 338 21.84 -18.16 33.01
CA GLU A 338 23.08 -18.93 33.08
C GLU A 338 24.03 -18.69 31.88
N LEU A 339 23.52 -18.23 30.74
CA LEU A 339 24.31 -17.93 29.53
C LEU A 339 24.94 -16.53 29.58
N LEU A 340 24.28 -15.54 30.17
CA LEU A 340 24.70 -14.13 30.20
C LEU A 340 25.92 -13.84 31.10
N ARG A 341 26.22 -14.69 32.09
CA ARG A 341 27.46 -14.72 32.93
C ARG A 341 28.12 -13.39 33.28
N ASP A 342 27.34 -12.36 33.50
CA ASP A 342 27.83 -11.04 33.88
C ASP A 342 26.81 -10.34 34.79
N ASP A 343 26.99 -10.50 36.10
CA ASP A 343 26.12 -9.88 37.11
C ASP A 343 26.00 -8.36 36.94
N ARG A 344 27.05 -7.72 36.40
CA ARG A 344 27.05 -6.27 36.20
C ARG A 344 26.21 -5.89 34.98
N LEU A 345 26.42 -6.56 33.85
CA LEU A 345 25.59 -6.33 32.65
C LEU A 345 24.11 -6.60 32.94
N ARG A 346 23.81 -7.65 33.71
CA ARG A 346 22.44 -7.97 34.15
C ARG A 346 21.82 -6.85 34.99
N LEU A 347 22.57 -6.30 35.94
CA LEU A 347 22.12 -5.17 36.74
C LEU A 347 21.87 -3.93 35.87
N ASP A 348 22.77 -3.66 34.92
CA ASP A 348 22.67 -2.52 34.00
C ASP A 348 21.45 -2.67 33.06
N LEU A 349 21.15 -3.87 32.55
CA LEU A 349 19.95 -4.16 31.75
C LEU A 349 18.66 -4.08 32.57
N ALA A 350 18.66 -4.56 33.82
CA ALA A 350 17.50 -4.44 34.71
C ALA A 350 17.20 -2.97 35.04
N ARG A 351 18.25 -2.15 35.25
CA ARG A 351 18.13 -0.70 35.44
C ARG A 351 17.56 -0.02 34.19
N LEU A 352 18.01 -0.44 33.01
CA LEU A 352 17.49 0.07 31.73
C LEU A 352 15.99 -0.19 31.60
N GLY A 353 15.54 -1.42 31.81
CA GLY A 353 14.12 -1.76 31.76
C GLY A 353 13.28 -0.94 32.76
N ALA A 354 13.80 -0.71 33.98
CA ALA A 354 13.13 0.12 34.98
C ALA A 354 13.06 1.61 34.56
N ASN A 355 14.15 2.15 34.01
CA ASN A 355 14.21 3.53 33.52
C ASN A 355 13.24 3.75 32.34
N MET A 356 13.16 2.79 31.42
CA MET A 356 12.21 2.81 30.31
C MET A 356 10.76 2.73 30.77
N ALA A 357 10.45 1.83 31.70
CA ALA A 357 9.10 1.68 32.26
C ALA A 357 8.62 2.96 32.97
N GLN A 358 9.52 3.68 33.66
CA GLN A 358 9.20 4.97 34.28
C GLN A 358 8.85 6.06 33.25
N MET A 359 9.45 6.02 32.06
CA MET A 359 9.14 6.92 30.95
C MET A 359 7.89 6.51 30.16
N GLY A 360 7.22 5.40 30.53
CA GLY A 360 6.03 4.89 29.83
C GLY A 360 6.34 3.93 28.68
N TYR A 361 7.60 3.60 28.43
CA TYR A 361 8.02 2.63 27.42
C TYR A 361 8.03 1.23 28.01
N VAL A 362 6.85 0.65 28.21
CA VAL A 362 6.68 -0.71 28.73
C VAL A 362 6.58 -1.69 27.56
N PRO A 363 7.31 -2.83 27.58
CA PRO A 363 7.13 -3.87 26.57
C PRO A 363 5.68 -4.34 26.53
N HIS A 364 5.11 -4.41 25.32
CA HIS A 364 3.75 -4.91 25.17
C HIS A 364 3.78 -6.43 25.18
N GLY A 365 3.01 -7.02 26.12
CA GLY A 365 2.81 -8.47 26.21
C GLY A 365 1.66 -8.93 25.31
N GLY A 366 1.75 -10.16 24.83
CA GLY A 366 0.81 -10.73 23.85
C GLY A 366 1.34 -12.01 23.24
N GLY A 367 0.96 -13.15 23.82
CA GLY A 367 1.32 -14.46 23.29
C GLY A 367 0.54 -14.77 21.99
N TYR A 368 1.23 -15.34 21.01
CA TYR A 368 0.59 -15.88 19.82
C TYR A 368 0.28 -17.38 20.01
N PRO A 369 -0.90 -17.86 19.61
CA PRO A 369 -1.29 -19.27 19.78
C PRO A 369 -0.67 -20.15 18.69
N PHE A 370 0.61 -20.49 18.83
CA PHE A 370 1.29 -21.44 17.95
C PHE A 370 0.73 -22.86 18.10
N ARG A 371 0.69 -23.60 16.99
CA ARG A 371 0.22 -24.99 16.92
C ARG A 371 1.06 -25.85 15.96
N GLY A 372 2.17 -25.30 15.49
CA GLY A 372 3.06 -25.99 14.56
C GLY A 372 3.90 -27.07 15.22
N GLY A 373 4.79 -27.66 14.44
CA GLY A 373 5.76 -28.64 14.92
C GLY A 373 7.20 -28.33 14.51
N GLU A 374 7.41 -27.30 13.69
CA GLU A 374 8.75 -26.84 13.33
C GLU A 374 9.24 -25.87 14.40
N ALA A 375 10.29 -26.24 15.14
CA ALA A 375 10.86 -25.36 16.15
C ALA A 375 11.96 -24.48 15.54
N PRO A 376 11.72 -23.19 15.26
CA PRO A 376 12.76 -22.28 14.78
C PRO A 376 13.88 -22.09 15.81
N GLY A 377 15.03 -21.60 15.35
CA GLY A 377 16.11 -21.15 16.24
C GLY A 377 15.68 -19.97 17.12
N PHE A 378 16.49 -19.56 18.10
CA PHE A 378 16.14 -18.47 19.01
C PHE A 378 16.01 -17.12 18.27
N GLY A 379 16.99 -16.79 17.44
CA GLY A 379 16.98 -15.59 16.60
C GLY A 379 15.83 -15.62 15.58
N GLU A 380 15.60 -16.76 14.94
CA GLU A 380 14.49 -16.94 13.98
C GLU A 380 13.12 -16.79 14.67
N SER A 381 12.97 -17.30 15.89
CA SER A 381 11.75 -17.15 16.69
C SER A 381 11.46 -15.67 16.99
N LEU A 382 12.48 -14.91 17.38
CA LEU A 382 12.32 -13.50 17.69
C LEU A 382 12.11 -12.63 16.45
N ASP A 383 12.79 -12.94 15.35
CA ASP A 383 12.53 -12.34 14.04
C ASP A 383 11.07 -12.51 13.64
N MET A 384 10.54 -13.72 13.84
CA MET A 384 9.13 -14.02 13.59
C MET A 384 8.22 -13.20 14.50
N MET A 385 8.48 -13.10 15.81
CA MET A 385 7.67 -12.29 16.73
C MET A 385 7.63 -10.81 16.33
N ARG A 386 8.79 -10.23 15.97
CA ARG A 386 8.85 -8.83 15.51
C ARG A 386 8.00 -8.60 14.28
N ARG A 387 8.03 -9.53 13.32
CA ARG A 387 7.18 -9.45 12.12
C ARG A 387 5.71 -9.53 12.48
N LEU A 388 5.31 -10.45 13.36
CA LEU A 388 3.92 -10.61 13.81
C LEU A 388 3.39 -9.36 14.52
N GLN A 389 4.20 -8.77 15.40
CA GLN A 389 3.87 -7.52 16.09
C GLN A 389 3.74 -6.36 15.12
N ALA A 390 4.69 -6.19 14.19
CA ALA A 390 4.62 -5.11 13.21
C ALA A 390 3.38 -5.20 12.30
N MET A 391 2.94 -6.42 11.94
CA MET A 391 1.68 -6.64 11.22
C MET A 391 0.46 -6.20 12.05
N GLU A 392 0.48 -6.47 13.35
CA GLU A 392 -0.60 -6.12 14.27
C GLU A 392 -0.68 -4.61 14.52
N ASP A 393 0.47 -3.97 14.72
CA ASP A 393 0.58 -2.51 14.84
C ASP A 393 0.06 -1.82 13.58
N LEU A 394 0.42 -2.33 12.40
CA LEU A 394 -0.10 -1.82 11.13
C LEU A 394 -1.62 -2.06 11.00
N GLU A 395 -2.13 -3.23 11.40
CA GLU A 395 -3.57 -3.53 11.38
C GLU A 395 -4.34 -2.56 12.30
N ASN A 396 -3.79 -2.27 13.48
CA ASN A 396 -4.36 -1.34 14.47
C ASN A 396 -4.29 0.11 13.98
N ALA A 397 -3.17 0.54 13.41
CA ALA A 397 -3.00 1.86 12.85
C ALA A 397 -3.91 2.08 11.62
N MET A 398 -4.17 1.05 10.82
CA MET A 398 -5.17 1.12 9.76
C MET A 398 -6.61 1.15 10.29
N ALA A 399 -6.88 0.60 11.47
CA ALA A 399 -8.21 0.56 12.08
C ALA A 399 -8.59 1.89 12.77
N SER A 400 -7.62 2.71 13.19
CA SER A 400 -7.83 3.97 13.91
C SER A 400 -8.40 5.11 13.04
N GLY A 401 -8.53 4.92 11.72
CA GLY A 401 -9.30 5.80 10.83
C GLY A 401 -8.48 6.73 9.94
N ASP A 402 -7.16 6.83 10.15
CA ASP A 402 -6.25 7.58 9.29
C ASP A 402 -5.10 6.72 8.76
N PRO A 403 -5.36 5.92 7.71
CA PRO A 403 -4.33 5.07 7.13
C PRO A 403 -3.17 5.86 6.50
N LEU A 404 -3.34 7.13 6.13
CA LEU A 404 -2.26 7.93 5.57
C LEU A 404 -1.28 8.38 6.66
N ASN A 405 -1.81 8.83 7.80
CA ASN A 405 -0.99 9.20 8.94
C ASN A 405 -0.35 7.96 9.61
N ALA A 406 -1.05 6.83 9.64
CA ALA A 406 -0.52 5.54 10.08
C ALA A 406 0.67 5.05 9.23
N LEU A 407 0.60 5.23 7.91
CA LEU A 407 1.68 4.85 6.99
C LEU A 407 2.82 5.87 7.00
N ALA A 408 2.53 7.16 7.21
CA ALA A 408 3.53 8.22 7.29
C ALA A 408 4.34 8.19 8.60
N ASN A 409 3.70 7.89 9.73
CA ASN A 409 4.35 7.77 11.04
C ASN A 409 5.02 6.41 11.26
N ALA A 410 5.00 5.51 10.28
CA ALA A 410 5.78 4.27 10.30
C ALA A 410 7.30 4.51 10.12
N GLY A 411 7.74 5.78 9.99
CA GLY A 411 9.14 6.18 9.74
C GLY A 411 10.15 5.84 10.84
N GLY A 412 9.69 5.43 12.04
CA GLY A 412 10.57 4.92 13.11
C GLY A 412 10.69 3.39 13.15
N ALA A 413 9.91 2.65 12.35
CA ALA A 413 9.97 1.19 12.24
C ALA A 413 10.88 0.77 11.07
N PRO A 414 11.43 -0.47 11.05
CA PRO A 414 12.02 -1.02 9.83
C PRO A 414 11.01 -0.83 8.68
N GLY A 415 11.50 -0.36 7.53
CA GLY A 415 10.64 0.13 6.48
C GLY A 415 9.64 -0.95 6.03
N PRO A 416 8.49 -0.57 5.44
CA PRO A 416 7.53 -1.52 4.88
C PRO A 416 8.17 -2.59 3.97
N ALA A 417 9.30 -2.26 3.33
CA ALA A 417 10.09 -3.18 2.50
C ALA A 417 10.83 -4.27 3.30
N ASP A 418 11.28 -3.97 4.51
CA ASP A 418 12.04 -4.88 5.39
C ASP A 418 11.12 -5.85 6.14
N LEU A 419 9.90 -5.40 6.49
CA LEU A 419 8.94 -6.17 7.26
C LEU A 419 8.03 -7.06 6.41
N PHE A 420 7.58 -6.54 5.26
CA PHE A 420 6.54 -7.19 4.45
C PHE A 420 7.09 -7.78 3.13
N GLY A 421 8.41 -7.75 2.96
CA GLY A 421 9.06 -7.97 1.68
C GLY A 421 8.82 -6.80 0.72
N ARG A 422 9.67 -6.71 -0.32
CA ARG A 422 9.64 -5.62 -1.31
C ARG A 422 8.25 -5.37 -1.91
N GLU A 423 7.45 -6.44 -2.07
CA GLU A 423 6.11 -6.42 -2.69
C GLU A 423 5.10 -5.52 -1.98
N LEU A 424 5.06 -5.61 -0.65
CA LEU A 424 4.11 -4.88 0.18
C LEU A 424 4.68 -3.53 0.63
N GLY A 425 6.01 -3.42 0.75
CA GLY A 425 6.66 -2.15 1.03
C GLY A 425 6.51 -1.11 -0.08
N GLY A 426 6.67 -1.54 -1.33
CA GLY A 426 6.45 -0.66 -2.49
C GLY A 426 5.00 -0.17 -2.61
N GLN A 427 4.02 -0.90 -2.08
CA GLN A 427 2.62 -0.46 -2.10
C GLN A 427 2.38 0.70 -1.12
N VAL A 428 3.01 0.68 0.05
CA VAL A 428 2.90 1.75 1.06
C VAL A 428 3.54 3.04 0.57
N GLU A 429 4.76 2.97 0.04
CA GLU A 429 5.46 4.16 -0.46
C GLU A 429 4.71 4.78 -1.66
N ALA A 430 4.18 3.93 -2.54
CA ALA A 430 3.38 4.37 -3.67
C ALA A 430 2.14 5.18 -3.24
N VAL A 431 1.54 4.90 -2.07
CA VAL A 431 0.39 5.68 -1.55
C VAL A 431 0.80 7.12 -1.24
N LYS A 432 1.95 7.30 -0.61
CA LYS A 432 2.49 8.61 -0.23
C LYS A 432 2.80 9.44 -1.48
N ASP A 433 3.45 8.81 -2.46
CA ASP A 433 3.78 9.43 -3.74
C ASP A 433 2.51 9.85 -4.52
N MET A 434 1.44 9.06 -4.44
CA MET A 434 0.17 9.40 -5.10
C MET A 434 -0.47 10.68 -4.53
N ALA A 435 -0.54 10.82 -3.21
CA ALA A 435 -1.10 12.02 -2.58
C ALA A 435 -0.29 13.27 -2.93
N GLN A 436 1.04 13.14 -2.88
CA GLN A 436 1.95 14.23 -3.17
C GLN A 436 1.91 14.65 -4.65
N SER A 437 1.84 13.69 -5.57
CA SER A 437 1.74 13.99 -7.01
C SER A 437 0.48 14.79 -7.39
N LEU A 438 -0.65 14.58 -6.70
CA LEU A 438 -1.90 15.33 -6.91
C LEU A 438 -1.80 16.79 -6.43
N LEU A 439 -1.05 17.03 -5.36
CA LEU A 439 -0.73 18.38 -4.86
C LEU A 439 0.25 19.09 -5.81
N GLU A 440 1.34 18.42 -6.20
CA GLU A 440 2.35 18.96 -7.11
C GLU A 440 1.78 19.28 -8.50
N ALA A 441 0.85 18.47 -9.00
CA ALA A 441 0.16 18.73 -10.26
C ALA A 441 -0.87 19.89 -10.18
N GLY A 442 -1.17 20.38 -8.97
CA GLY A 442 -2.12 21.47 -8.73
C GLY A 442 -3.58 21.06 -8.92
N TYR A 443 -3.90 19.77 -8.75
CA TYR A 443 -5.29 19.29 -8.75
C TYR A 443 -5.93 19.41 -7.38
N LEU A 444 -5.13 19.23 -6.32
CA LEU A 444 -5.54 19.47 -4.94
C LEU A 444 -4.88 20.73 -4.39
N GLN A 445 -5.55 21.37 -3.45
CA GLN A 445 -5.01 22.48 -2.67
C GLN A 445 -5.33 22.24 -1.19
N GLN A 446 -4.44 22.67 -0.31
CA GLN A 446 -4.66 22.61 1.14
C GLN A 446 -5.35 23.90 1.61
N GLU A 447 -6.57 23.77 2.15
CA GLU A 447 -7.35 24.84 2.76
C GLU A 447 -7.42 24.58 4.28
N GLY A 448 -6.48 25.15 5.03
CA GLY A 448 -6.35 24.87 6.47
C GLY A 448 -5.86 23.44 6.70
N GLU A 449 -6.63 22.64 7.46
CA GLU A 449 -6.34 21.22 7.67
C GLU A 449 -6.97 20.29 6.60
N ALA A 450 -7.82 20.80 5.71
CA ALA A 450 -8.56 19.98 4.74
C ALA A 450 -8.05 20.15 3.30
N LEU A 451 -8.06 19.07 2.53
CA LEU A 451 -7.81 19.12 1.08
C LEU A 451 -9.05 19.54 0.29
N SER A 452 -8.89 20.47 -0.66
CA SER A 452 -9.95 20.94 -1.57
C SER A 452 -9.57 20.74 -3.05
N LEU A 453 -10.57 20.67 -3.93
CA LEU A 453 -10.37 20.56 -5.38
C LEU A 453 -10.11 21.92 -6.02
N THR A 454 -9.07 22.02 -6.85
CA THR A 454 -8.82 23.24 -7.62
C THR A 454 -9.73 23.36 -8.85
N ALA A 455 -9.94 24.57 -9.37
CA ALA A 455 -10.67 24.79 -10.63
C ALA A 455 -10.05 24.06 -11.84
N ARG A 456 -8.77 23.66 -11.76
CA ARG A 456 -8.11 22.82 -12.76
C ARG A 456 -8.61 21.38 -12.66
N ALA A 457 -8.71 20.82 -11.46
CA ALA A 457 -9.26 19.48 -11.24
C ALA A 457 -10.70 19.38 -11.70
N ILE A 458 -11.55 20.37 -11.36
CA ILE A 458 -12.96 20.40 -11.77
C ILE A 458 -13.10 20.37 -13.29
N ARG A 459 -12.32 21.17 -14.02
CA ARG A 459 -12.30 21.16 -15.49
C ARG A 459 -11.88 19.80 -16.04
N LYS A 460 -10.82 19.21 -15.49
CA LYS A 460 -10.33 17.91 -15.92
C LYS A 460 -11.35 16.79 -15.70
N LEU A 461 -12.08 16.81 -14.57
CA LEU A 461 -13.19 15.90 -14.29
C LEU A 461 -14.35 16.07 -15.30
N GLY A 462 -14.66 17.31 -15.69
CA GLY A 462 -15.64 17.61 -16.74
C GLY A 462 -15.22 17.06 -18.10
N ASP A 463 -13.98 17.26 -18.51
CA ASP A 463 -13.43 16.75 -19.78
C ASP A 463 -13.36 15.22 -19.81
N ALA A 464 -13.06 14.59 -18.67
CA ALA A 464 -13.10 13.14 -18.53
C ALA A 464 -14.54 12.62 -18.67
N SER A 465 -15.51 13.25 -17.99
CA SER A 465 -16.93 12.91 -18.09
C SER A 465 -17.45 13.05 -19.53
N LEU A 466 -17.06 14.12 -20.23
CA LEU A 466 -17.43 14.35 -21.63
C LEU A 466 -16.84 13.28 -22.57
N ARG A 467 -15.57 12.89 -22.36
CA ARG A 467 -14.93 11.83 -23.15
C ARG A 467 -15.60 10.48 -22.93
N GLU A 468 -15.88 10.11 -21.68
CA GLU A 468 -16.59 8.88 -21.32
C GLU A 468 -17.96 8.81 -22.02
N MET A 469 -18.71 9.92 -22.01
CA MET A 469 -19.99 10.04 -22.71
C MET A 469 -19.87 9.81 -24.23
N PHE A 470 -18.87 10.39 -24.89
CA PHE A 470 -18.69 10.20 -26.34
C PHE A 470 -18.15 8.81 -26.72
N SER A 471 -17.43 8.12 -25.83
CA SER A 471 -17.03 6.73 -26.07
C SER A 471 -18.22 5.78 -26.06
N GLN A 472 -19.12 5.90 -25.08
CA GLN A 472 -20.34 5.08 -24.99
C GLN A 472 -21.25 5.28 -26.21
N LEU A 473 -21.40 6.53 -26.67
CA LEU A 473 -22.16 6.86 -27.88
C LEU A 473 -21.63 6.19 -29.17
N LYS A 474 -20.33 5.85 -29.23
CA LYS A 474 -19.75 5.13 -30.37
C LYS A 474 -20.06 3.63 -30.32
N GLU A 475 -20.16 3.06 -29.13
CA GLU A 475 -20.46 1.64 -28.91
C GLU A 475 -21.96 1.35 -29.14
N ASP A 476 -22.85 2.21 -28.61
CA ASP A 476 -24.31 2.04 -28.78
C ASP A 476 -24.80 2.27 -30.23
N ARG A 477 -24.02 2.96 -31.06
CA ARG A 477 -24.31 3.14 -32.50
C ARG A 477 -24.02 1.92 -33.36
N ALA A 478 -23.45 0.83 -32.82
CA ALA A 478 -23.18 -0.39 -33.56
C ALA A 478 -24.44 -1.18 -33.94
N GLY A 479 -25.62 -0.86 -33.36
CA GLY A 479 -26.89 -1.52 -33.65
C GLY A 479 -28.02 -0.55 -33.99
N GLY A 480 -28.22 -0.25 -35.28
CA GLY A 480 -29.49 0.31 -35.77
C GLY A 480 -29.52 1.83 -35.94
N HIS A 481 -28.87 2.32 -37.00
CA HIS A 481 -29.41 3.27 -38.00
C HIS A 481 -28.22 3.87 -38.76
N ALA A 482 -27.91 3.27 -39.91
CA ALA A 482 -26.98 3.83 -40.87
C ALA A 482 -27.63 5.03 -41.58
N THR A 483 -27.67 6.20 -40.94
CA THR A 483 -27.80 7.45 -41.68
C THR A 483 -26.42 8.04 -41.93
N ARG A 484 -25.89 7.68 -43.09
CA ARG A 484 -24.81 8.40 -43.77
C ARG A 484 -25.27 9.84 -44.01
N ARG A 485 -24.96 10.75 -43.09
CA ARG A 485 -25.04 12.19 -43.34
C ARG A 485 -23.77 12.84 -42.82
N LYS A 486 -22.96 13.34 -43.77
CA LYS A 486 -21.81 14.19 -43.52
C LYS A 486 -22.26 15.33 -42.59
N GLY A 487 -21.68 15.36 -41.39
CA GLY A 487 -21.77 16.51 -40.50
C GLY A 487 -20.64 17.47 -40.85
N THR A 488 -20.94 18.75 -40.81
CA THR A 488 -19.93 19.81 -40.71
C THR A 488 -20.41 20.74 -39.61
N GLY A 489 -19.65 20.74 -38.52
CA GLY A 489 -19.82 21.70 -37.43
C GLY A 489 -19.44 23.10 -37.90
N GLY A 490 -20.04 24.10 -37.27
CA GLY A 490 -19.86 25.49 -37.63
C GLY A 490 -18.43 25.97 -37.43
N ASP A 491 -17.80 26.31 -38.55
CA ASP A 491 -17.08 27.56 -38.83
C ASP A 491 -17.23 27.81 -40.34
N ILE A 492 -17.12 29.08 -40.77
CA ILE A 492 -17.37 29.60 -42.15
C ILE A 492 -17.45 28.48 -43.19
N THR A 493 -18.65 28.18 -43.69
CA THR A 493 -18.78 27.31 -44.86
C THR A 493 -18.00 27.95 -46.00
N GLN A 494 -16.90 27.30 -46.41
CA GLN A 494 -16.17 27.58 -47.65
C GLN A 494 -17.02 27.18 -48.90
N GLU A 495 -18.34 27.08 -48.75
CA GLU A 495 -19.27 26.85 -49.84
C GLU A 495 -19.80 28.22 -50.27
N SER A 496 -19.49 28.58 -51.51
CA SER A 496 -19.95 29.81 -52.13
C SER A 496 -21.16 29.53 -53.02
N ARG A 497 -22.13 30.44 -53.00
CA ARG A 497 -23.33 30.39 -53.86
C ARG A 497 -23.38 31.60 -54.79
N PRO A 498 -24.09 31.53 -55.94
CA PRO A 498 -24.29 32.69 -56.80
C PRO A 498 -24.98 33.84 -56.04
N TYR A 499 -24.48 35.05 -56.27
CA TYR A 499 -25.05 36.28 -55.73
C TYR A 499 -26.45 36.53 -56.29
N GLN A 500 -27.41 36.85 -55.43
CA GLN A 500 -28.73 37.33 -55.81
C GLN A 500 -28.95 38.75 -55.31
N PHE A 501 -29.75 39.51 -56.05
CA PHE A 501 -30.03 40.91 -55.72
C PHE A 501 -30.68 41.02 -54.33
N GLY A 502 -29.99 41.66 -53.39
CA GLY A 502 -30.41 41.78 -51.98
C GLY A 502 -29.52 41.05 -50.98
N ASP A 503 -28.58 40.23 -51.44
CA ASP A 503 -27.63 39.53 -50.57
C ASP A 503 -26.56 40.45 -49.96
N PRO A 504 -26.06 40.16 -48.74
CA PRO A 504 -24.89 40.83 -48.17
C PRO A 504 -23.65 40.63 -49.05
N PHE A 505 -22.89 41.70 -49.30
CA PHE A 505 -21.77 41.70 -50.26
C PHE A 505 -20.47 41.10 -49.68
N HIS A 506 -20.53 39.84 -49.23
CA HIS A 506 -19.39 39.04 -48.76
C HIS A 506 -18.88 38.12 -49.88
N VAL A 507 -18.17 38.71 -50.83
CA VAL A 507 -17.78 38.08 -52.10
C VAL A 507 -16.65 37.05 -51.90
N ASP A 508 -16.86 35.83 -52.40
CA ASP A 508 -15.79 34.86 -52.66
C ASP A 508 -15.01 35.32 -53.89
N ILE A 509 -13.92 36.05 -53.65
CA ILE A 509 -13.08 36.61 -54.72
C ILE A 509 -12.52 35.48 -55.60
N LYS A 510 -12.12 34.36 -55.00
CA LYS A 510 -11.56 33.22 -55.74
C LYS A 510 -12.63 32.59 -56.63
N GLY A 511 -13.80 32.26 -56.07
CA GLY A 511 -14.94 31.73 -56.82
C GLY A 511 -15.39 32.68 -57.92
N THR A 512 -15.47 33.98 -57.62
CA THR A 512 -15.88 35.02 -58.57
C THR A 512 -14.93 35.16 -59.76
N VAL A 513 -13.62 35.15 -59.49
CA VAL A 513 -12.61 35.19 -60.55
C VAL A 513 -12.62 33.89 -61.36
N MET A 514 -12.75 32.73 -60.70
CA MET A 514 -12.83 31.44 -61.38
C MET A 514 -14.07 31.32 -62.28
N ASN A 515 -15.23 31.83 -61.84
CA ASN A 515 -16.43 31.92 -62.66
C ASN A 515 -16.21 32.83 -63.88
N GLY A 516 -15.60 34.00 -63.67
CA GLY A 516 -15.27 34.93 -64.76
C GLY A 516 -14.26 34.37 -65.77
N VAL A 517 -13.29 33.57 -65.32
CA VAL A 517 -12.32 32.88 -66.19
C VAL A 517 -12.98 31.70 -66.90
N ALA A 518 -13.84 30.92 -66.22
CA ALA A 518 -14.59 29.84 -66.85
C ALA A 518 -15.52 30.35 -67.96
N ARG A 519 -16.11 31.54 -67.78
CA ARG A 519 -17.00 32.17 -68.76
C ARG A 519 -16.27 32.74 -69.99
N ASN A 520 -15.12 33.38 -69.80
CA ASN A 520 -14.43 34.12 -70.88
C ASN A 520 -13.14 33.47 -71.38
N GLY A 521 -12.72 32.34 -70.81
CA GLY A 521 -11.45 31.69 -71.11
C GLY A 521 -10.24 32.30 -70.38
N VAL A 522 -9.09 31.63 -70.46
CA VAL A 522 -7.86 32.05 -69.79
C VAL A 522 -7.24 33.25 -70.53
N GLY A 523 -7.36 34.45 -69.96
CA GLY A 523 -6.80 35.68 -70.52
C GLY A 523 -6.81 36.82 -69.50
N THR A 524 -5.85 37.74 -69.62
CA THR A 524 -5.79 38.95 -68.80
C THR A 524 -6.04 40.20 -69.67
N PRO A 525 -6.85 41.17 -69.22
CA PRO A 525 -7.56 41.23 -67.94
C PRO A 525 -8.85 40.38 -67.92
N VAL A 526 -9.13 39.73 -66.78
CA VAL A 526 -10.37 38.98 -66.55
C VAL A 526 -11.54 39.97 -66.45
N ARG A 527 -12.54 39.86 -67.34
CA ARG A 527 -13.75 40.70 -67.31
C ARG A 527 -14.85 40.03 -66.49
N LEU A 528 -15.18 40.61 -65.33
CA LEU A 528 -16.25 40.14 -64.46
C LEU A 528 -17.62 40.70 -64.88
N ALA A 529 -18.66 39.87 -64.81
CA ALA A 529 -20.07 40.22 -64.94
C ALA A 529 -20.81 39.96 -63.62
N ALA A 530 -22.03 40.51 -63.47
CA ALA A 530 -22.82 40.36 -62.24
C ALA A 530 -23.08 38.88 -61.86
N ASP A 531 -23.29 38.02 -62.86
CA ASP A 531 -23.54 36.59 -62.67
C ASP A 531 -22.29 35.80 -62.23
N ASP A 532 -21.09 36.39 -62.36
CA ASP A 532 -19.85 35.75 -61.93
C ASP A 532 -19.68 35.83 -60.40
N PHE A 533 -20.36 36.76 -59.73
CA PHE A 533 -20.21 36.98 -58.28
C PHE A 533 -20.74 35.80 -57.48
N ALA A 534 -19.84 35.20 -56.70
CA ALA A 534 -20.17 34.21 -55.69
C ALA A 534 -20.01 34.85 -54.30
N ILE A 535 -20.91 34.52 -53.37
CA ILE A 535 -20.85 34.99 -51.99
C ILE A 535 -20.72 33.79 -51.04
N PHE A 536 -20.02 34.00 -49.93
CA PHE A 536 -19.95 33.00 -48.86
C PHE A 536 -21.27 32.94 -48.09
N GLU A 537 -21.78 31.74 -47.83
CA GLU A 537 -22.89 31.57 -46.89
C GLU A 537 -22.43 31.97 -45.49
N THR A 538 -23.11 32.95 -44.90
CA THR A 538 -22.88 33.36 -43.51
C THR A 538 -23.91 32.66 -42.64
N GLU A 539 -23.55 31.51 -42.04
CA GLU A 539 -24.39 30.92 -40.99
C GLU A 539 -24.45 31.88 -39.80
N ARG A 540 -25.65 32.43 -39.55
CA ARG A 540 -25.89 33.24 -38.37
C ARG A 540 -25.96 32.27 -37.19
N SER A 541 -24.85 32.07 -36.48
CA SER A 541 -24.87 31.28 -35.24
C SER A 541 -25.79 32.00 -34.24
N VAL A 542 -27.00 31.47 -34.06
CA VAL A 542 -27.91 31.97 -33.03
C VAL A 542 -27.29 31.60 -31.69
N GLN A 543 -27.07 32.58 -30.81
CA GLN A 543 -26.63 32.32 -29.44
C GLN A 543 -27.70 31.48 -28.72
N HIS A 544 -27.28 30.50 -27.94
CA HIS A 544 -28.17 29.71 -27.09
C HIS A 544 -28.03 30.14 -25.62
N ALA A 545 -29.16 30.33 -24.95
CA ALA A 545 -29.20 30.53 -23.51
C ALA A 545 -29.92 29.32 -22.89
N THR A 546 -29.19 28.54 -22.11
CA THR A 546 -29.64 27.26 -21.55
C THR A 546 -29.60 27.32 -20.04
N VAL A 547 -30.69 26.94 -19.40
CA VAL A 547 -30.71 26.59 -17.98
C VAL A 547 -30.74 25.07 -17.87
N LEU A 548 -29.85 24.49 -17.08
CA LEU A 548 -29.95 23.11 -16.63
C LEU A 548 -30.47 23.12 -15.19
N ALA A 549 -31.72 22.67 -15.01
CA ALA A 549 -32.35 22.54 -13.71
C ALA A 549 -32.22 21.09 -13.22
N LEU A 550 -31.54 20.91 -12.09
CA LEU A 550 -31.23 19.62 -11.48
C LEU A 550 -32.06 19.44 -10.22
N ASP A 551 -32.89 18.39 -10.22
CA ASP A 551 -33.62 17.95 -9.04
C ASP A 551 -32.63 17.41 -7.99
N MET A 552 -32.76 17.94 -6.77
CA MET A 552 -32.00 17.60 -5.57
C MET A 552 -32.92 17.03 -4.48
N SER A 553 -34.07 16.47 -4.86
CA SER A 553 -34.97 15.80 -3.93
C SER A 553 -34.38 14.48 -3.42
N HIS A 554 -34.94 13.99 -2.33
CA HIS A 554 -34.45 12.78 -1.65
C HIS A 554 -34.46 11.52 -2.54
N SER A 555 -35.44 11.40 -3.44
CA SER A 555 -35.56 10.27 -4.37
C SER A 555 -34.38 10.20 -5.35
N MET A 556 -33.93 11.34 -5.87
CA MET A 556 -32.79 11.44 -6.79
C MET A 556 -31.51 10.84 -6.19
N TYR A 557 -31.31 11.02 -4.87
CA TYR A 557 -30.15 10.49 -4.16
C TYR A 557 -30.28 9.00 -3.87
N LEU A 558 -31.42 8.55 -3.32
CA LEU A 558 -31.66 7.14 -3.00
C LEU A 558 -31.49 6.22 -4.21
N ASN A 559 -31.92 6.69 -5.38
CA ASN A 559 -31.85 5.95 -6.63
C ASN A 559 -30.49 6.10 -7.35
N GLY A 560 -29.54 6.85 -6.78
CA GLY A 560 -28.22 7.10 -7.37
C GLY A 560 -28.24 7.97 -8.64
N LEU A 561 -29.36 8.63 -8.93
CA LEU A 561 -29.60 9.42 -10.14
C LEU A 561 -28.90 10.78 -10.12
N PHE A 562 -28.72 11.35 -8.93
CA PHE A 562 -28.08 12.66 -8.77
C PHE A 562 -26.62 12.68 -9.25
N LEU A 563 -25.87 11.58 -9.06
CA LEU A 563 -24.49 11.48 -9.55
C LEU A 563 -24.43 11.57 -11.07
N GLU A 564 -25.35 10.91 -11.77
CA GLU A 564 -25.45 10.95 -13.23
C GLU A 564 -25.86 12.34 -13.71
N ALA A 565 -26.76 13.01 -13.00
CA ALA A 565 -27.16 14.39 -13.28
C ALA A 565 -25.98 15.37 -13.12
N LYS A 566 -25.17 15.21 -12.07
CA LYS A 566 -23.96 16.00 -11.80
C LYS A 566 -22.88 15.79 -12.88
N LYS A 567 -22.63 14.54 -13.30
CA LYS A 567 -21.75 14.22 -14.43
C LYS A 567 -22.24 14.89 -15.72
N THR A 568 -23.55 14.82 -15.99
CA THR A 568 -24.17 15.47 -17.16
C THR A 568 -23.96 16.98 -17.14
N ALA A 569 -24.16 17.62 -15.99
CA ALA A 569 -23.96 19.06 -15.83
C ALA A 569 -22.51 19.50 -16.10
N LEU A 570 -21.54 18.75 -15.57
CA LEU A 570 -20.11 19.01 -15.80
C LEU A 570 -19.71 18.80 -17.26
N ALA A 571 -20.22 17.75 -17.90
CA ALA A 571 -19.95 17.48 -19.30
C ALA A 571 -20.57 18.55 -20.22
N LEU A 572 -21.80 18.99 -19.94
CA LEU A 572 -22.46 20.06 -20.70
C LEU A 572 -21.72 21.39 -20.55
N ASP A 573 -21.28 21.74 -19.33
CA ASP A 573 -20.47 22.94 -19.09
C ASP A 573 -19.13 22.88 -19.86
N SER A 574 -18.41 21.76 -19.79
CA SER A 574 -17.18 21.57 -20.57
C SER A 574 -17.43 21.67 -22.09
N LEU A 575 -18.50 21.05 -22.61
CA LEU A 575 -18.85 21.11 -24.02
C LEU A 575 -19.15 22.54 -24.49
N ILE A 576 -19.97 23.28 -23.73
CA ILE A 576 -20.35 24.65 -24.07
C ILE A 576 -19.13 25.57 -24.04
N ARG A 577 -18.30 25.50 -22.99
CA ARG A 577 -17.09 26.33 -22.90
C ARG A 577 -16.06 26.00 -23.97
N GLY A 578 -15.91 24.72 -24.30
CA GLY A 578 -14.91 24.24 -25.26
C GLY A 578 -15.30 24.53 -26.71
N GLN A 579 -16.55 24.22 -27.10
CA GLN A 579 -16.99 24.30 -28.50
C GLN A 579 -17.88 25.51 -28.80
N PHE A 580 -18.60 26.04 -27.81
CA PHE A 580 -19.60 27.10 -28.00
C PHE A 580 -19.47 28.25 -26.98
N PRO A 581 -18.31 28.93 -26.90
CA PRO A 581 -18.00 29.90 -25.84
C PRO A 581 -18.90 31.15 -25.83
N ARG A 582 -19.75 31.32 -26.86
CA ARG A 582 -20.73 32.42 -26.96
C ARG A 582 -22.11 32.05 -26.37
N ASP A 583 -22.33 30.78 -26.06
CA ASP A 583 -23.57 30.32 -25.45
C ASP A 583 -23.53 30.51 -23.93
N ALA A 584 -24.69 30.76 -23.33
CA ALA A 584 -24.83 30.94 -21.90
C ALA A 584 -25.42 29.67 -21.26
N LEU A 585 -24.76 29.16 -20.23
CA LEU A 585 -25.26 28.07 -19.38
C LEU A 585 -25.46 28.57 -17.96
N TYR A 586 -26.64 28.33 -17.40
CA TYR A 586 -26.93 28.49 -15.98
C TYR A 586 -27.31 27.15 -15.38
N LEU A 587 -26.85 26.90 -14.15
CA LEU A 587 -27.19 25.70 -13.40
C LEU A 587 -28.12 26.10 -12.26
N ILE A 588 -29.20 25.36 -12.08
CA ILE A 588 -30.13 25.52 -10.97
C ILE A 588 -30.22 24.19 -10.23
N GLY A 589 -30.02 24.22 -8.91
CA GLY A 589 -30.37 23.11 -8.02
C GLY A 589 -31.72 23.41 -7.39
N PHE A 590 -32.62 22.43 -7.35
CA PHE A 590 -33.92 22.63 -6.71
C PHE A 590 -34.39 21.41 -5.92
N ALA A 591 -35.04 21.67 -4.80
CA ALA A 591 -35.77 20.74 -3.94
C ALA A 591 -37.07 21.45 -3.50
N SER A 592 -37.36 21.59 -2.21
CA SER A 592 -38.46 22.47 -1.75
C SER A 592 -38.19 23.96 -2.06
N THR A 593 -36.91 24.32 -2.19
CA THR A 593 -36.45 25.62 -2.67
C THR A 593 -35.52 25.50 -3.89
N ALA A 594 -35.32 26.58 -4.66
CA ALA A 594 -34.47 26.59 -5.85
C ALA A 594 -33.42 27.71 -5.78
N PHE A 595 -32.19 27.41 -6.21
CA PHE A 595 -31.07 28.34 -6.18
C PHE A 595 -30.11 28.14 -7.37
N GLU A 596 -29.38 29.20 -7.71
CA GLU A 596 -28.36 29.16 -8.76
C GLU A 596 -27.10 28.46 -8.25
N LEU A 597 -26.65 27.44 -9.00
CA LEU A 597 -25.44 26.68 -8.72
C LEU A 597 -24.27 27.26 -9.50
N ARG A 598 -23.16 27.56 -8.80
CA ARG A 598 -21.89 27.87 -9.47
C ARG A 598 -21.13 26.59 -9.78
N GLN A 599 -20.30 26.63 -10.82
CA GLN A 599 -19.54 25.47 -11.29
C GLN A 599 -18.61 24.91 -10.21
N GLU A 600 -17.97 25.77 -9.43
CA GLU A 600 -17.03 25.39 -8.38
C GLU A 600 -17.73 24.62 -7.25
N GLN A 601 -19.04 24.84 -7.10
CA GLN A 601 -19.85 24.20 -6.08
C GLN A 601 -20.29 22.80 -6.51
N LEU A 602 -20.41 22.52 -7.81
CA LEU A 602 -20.90 21.23 -8.32
C LEU A 602 -20.20 20.04 -7.68
N PRO A 603 -18.84 19.89 -7.74
CA PRO A 603 -18.14 18.77 -7.11
C PRO A 603 -18.32 18.70 -5.60
N GLY A 604 -18.36 19.86 -4.93
CA GLY A 604 -18.55 20.00 -3.49
C GLY A 604 -20.00 19.95 -3.00
N LEU A 605 -21.00 19.71 -3.86
CA LEU A 605 -22.37 19.44 -3.41
C LEU A 605 -22.38 18.08 -2.68
N ILE A 606 -22.31 18.13 -1.35
CA ILE A 606 -22.39 17.00 -0.42
C ILE A 606 -23.86 16.69 -0.13
N GLU A 607 -24.15 15.44 0.27
CA GLU A 607 -25.44 14.89 0.74
C GLU A 607 -26.14 15.65 1.90
N ASN A 608 -25.71 16.86 2.29
CA ASN A 608 -26.13 17.47 3.55
C ASN A 608 -26.89 18.78 3.37
N ASP A 609 -28.18 18.64 3.10
CA ASP A 609 -29.28 19.36 3.75
C ASP A 609 -30.58 18.77 3.19
N TYR A 610 -31.22 17.88 3.95
CA TYR A 610 -32.46 17.21 3.54
C TYR A 610 -33.58 18.24 3.37
N VAL A 611 -33.72 18.78 2.17
CA VAL A 611 -34.81 19.67 1.81
C VAL A 611 -35.90 18.83 1.17
N GLN A 612 -36.83 18.35 1.99
CA GLN A 612 -37.94 17.51 1.54
C GLN A 612 -38.84 18.30 0.56
N GLY A 613 -39.01 17.77 -0.65
CA GLY A 613 -39.94 18.29 -1.65
C GLY A 613 -39.30 18.62 -3.00
N THR A 614 -40.17 18.78 -4.00
CA THR A 614 -39.82 19.00 -5.41
C THR A 614 -40.60 20.19 -5.94
N ASN A 615 -39.99 21.38 -5.96
CA ASN A 615 -40.65 22.65 -6.25
C ASN A 615 -40.38 23.13 -7.69
N TYR A 616 -41.20 22.63 -8.62
CA TYR A 616 -41.10 23.00 -10.04
C TYR A 616 -41.41 24.48 -10.26
N GLU A 617 -42.37 25.04 -9.53
CA GLU A 617 -42.78 26.44 -9.66
C GLU A 617 -41.57 27.36 -9.43
N MET A 618 -40.86 27.20 -8.32
CA MET A 618 -39.73 28.07 -8.02
C MET A 618 -38.52 27.82 -8.94
N ALA A 619 -38.27 26.57 -9.33
CA ALA A 619 -37.20 26.24 -10.29
C ALA A 619 -37.44 26.90 -11.67
N LEU A 620 -38.67 26.79 -12.20
CA LEU A 620 -39.06 27.39 -13.47
C LEU A 620 -39.09 28.92 -13.39
N ALA A 621 -39.56 29.49 -12.27
CA ALA A 621 -39.57 30.93 -12.07
C ALA A 621 -38.15 31.52 -12.04
N LEU A 622 -37.21 30.83 -11.36
CA LEU A 622 -35.80 31.22 -11.34
C LEU A 622 -35.17 31.09 -12.73
N ALA A 623 -35.43 29.98 -13.43
CA ALA A 623 -34.95 29.75 -14.79
C ALA A 623 -35.42 30.84 -15.75
N ARG A 624 -36.70 31.20 -15.70
CA ARG A 624 -37.29 32.29 -16.48
C ARG A 624 -36.62 33.62 -16.19
N ARG A 625 -36.37 33.94 -14.91
CA ARG A 625 -35.66 35.16 -14.50
C ARG A 625 -34.23 35.21 -15.06
N LEU A 626 -33.49 34.10 -15.04
CA LEU A 626 -32.13 34.01 -15.58
C LEU A 626 -32.12 34.15 -17.11
N LEU A 627 -32.99 33.41 -17.80
CA LEU A 627 -33.11 33.44 -19.26
C LEU A 627 -33.66 34.77 -19.79
N GLY A 628 -34.48 35.48 -19.01
CA GLY A 628 -34.98 36.81 -19.34
C GLY A 628 -33.89 37.89 -19.48
N ARG A 629 -32.68 37.65 -18.96
CA ARG A 629 -31.50 38.51 -19.17
C ARG A 629 -31.01 38.48 -20.62
N HIS A 630 -31.33 37.42 -21.36
CA HIS A 630 -30.91 37.20 -22.74
C HIS A 630 -32.02 37.63 -23.70
N ARG A 631 -31.78 38.74 -24.42
CA ARG A 631 -32.77 39.36 -25.32
C ARG A 631 -32.69 38.89 -26.78
N GLY A 632 -31.87 37.89 -27.08
CA GLY A 632 -31.76 37.24 -28.38
C GLY A 632 -31.27 35.81 -28.22
N GLY A 633 -31.61 34.94 -29.18
CA GLY A 633 -31.20 33.54 -29.13
C GLY A 633 -32.32 32.54 -28.86
N ASN A 634 -32.00 31.25 -28.95
CA ASN A 634 -32.89 30.19 -28.50
C ASN A 634 -32.73 30.04 -26.98
N ARG A 635 -33.84 30.20 -26.24
CA ARG A 635 -33.88 30.06 -24.77
C ARG A 635 -34.51 28.73 -24.40
N GLN A 636 -33.80 27.93 -23.61
CA GLN A 636 -34.28 26.62 -23.22
C GLN A 636 -33.97 26.29 -21.76
N ILE A 637 -34.82 25.44 -21.18
CA ILE A 637 -34.64 24.81 -19.88
C ILE A 637 -34.52 23.31 -20.13
N LEU A 638 -33.40 22.72 -19.71
CA LEU A 638 -33.20 21.28 -19.63
C LEU A 638 -33.53 20.90 -18.18
N PHE A 639 -34.65 20.23 -17.98
CA PHE A 639 -35.21 19.96 -16.66
C PHE A 639 -35.03 18.47 -16.32
N VAL A 640 -34.22 18.15 -15.32
CA VAL A 640 -33.86 16.77 -14.94
C VAL A 640 -34.47 16.43 -13.59
N THR A 641 -35.27 15.37 -13.52
CA THR A 641 -36.07 15.00 -12.33
C THR A 641 -36.47 13.53 -12.33
N ASP A 642 -36.74 12.99 -11.15
CA ASP A 642 -37.26 11.63 -10.94
C ASP A 642 -38.65 11.59 -10.27
N GLY A 643 -39.26 12.75 -9.98
CA GLY A 643 -40.50 12.80 -9.20
C GLY A 643 -41.44 13.94 -9.60
N GLU A 644 -42.74 13.73 -9.39
CA GLU A 644 -43.76 14.77 -9.60
C GLU A 644 -43.57 15.95 -8.62
N PRO A 645 -44.05 17.17 -8.95
CA PRO A 645 -43.89 18.30 -8.05
C PRO A 645 -44.71 18.08 -6.77
N THR A 646 -44.03 18.16 -5.63
CA THR A 646 -44.61 17.96 -4.28
C THR A 646 -44.59 19.22 -3.44
N ALA A 647 -43.96 20.30 -3.93
CA ALA A 647 -43.88 21.58 -3.23
C ALA A 647 -44.20 22.78 -4.12
N CYS A 648 -44.81 23.82 -3.55
CA CYS A 648 -45.03 25.11 -4.21
C CYS A 648 -44.99 26.28 -3.23
N SER A 649 -44.70 27.49 -3.73
CA SER A 649 -44.73 28.70 -2.91
C SER A 649 -46.16 29.22 -2.72
N LEU A 650 -46.54 29.52 -1.48
CA LEU A 650 -47.81 30.16 -1.15
C LEU A 650 -47.69 31.70 -1.23
N PRO A 651 -48.80 32.44 -1.41
CA PRO A 651 -48.78 33.91 -1.50
C PRO A 651 -48.21 34.63 -0.27
N ASP A 652 -48.20 33.98 0.88
CA ASP A 652 -47.65 34.50 2.14
C ASP A 652 -46.14 34.19 2.32
N GLY A 653 -45.51 33.58 1.32
CA GLY A 653 -44.08 33.24 1.32
C GLY A 653 -43.73 31.91 1.98
N ARG A 654 -44.71 31.15 2.48
CA ARG A 654 -44.47 29.79 3.00
C ARG A 654 -44.38 28.79 1.85
N ILE A 655 -43.59 27.72 2.03
CA ILE A 655 -43.57 26.59 1.10
C ILE A 655 -44.62 25.57 1.57
N LEU A 656 -45.57 25.24 0.69
CA LEU A 656 -46.46 24.10 0.86
C LEU A 656 -45.72 22.85 0.38
N PHE A 657 -45.69 21.79 1.18
CA PHE A 657 -45.22 20.46 0.79
C PHE A 657 -46.33 19.44 1.09
N ASP A 658 -46.66 18.58 0.12
CA ASP A 658 -47.67 17.54 0.27
C ASP A 658 -47.31 16.29 -0.56
N TYR A 659 -47.55 15.09 -0.01
CA TYR A 659 -47.37 13.82 -0.70
C TYR A 659 -48.50 12.84 -0.35
N PRO A 660 -49.34 12.41 -1.31
CA PRO A 660 -49.36 12.80 -2.73
C PRO A 660 -49.52 14.31 -2.98
N PRO A 661 -49.05 14.86 -4.12
CA PRO A 661 -49.16 16.28 -4.43
C PRO A 661 -50.58 16.82 -4.35
N HIS A 662 -50.72 17.94 -3.66
CA HIS A 662 -51.95 18.72 -3.65
C HIS A 662 -52.21 19.31 -5.05
N PRO A 663 -53.47 19.38 -5.55
CA PRO A 663 -53.78 19.96 -6.86
C PRO A 663 -53.20 21.37 -7.10
N LEU A 664 -53.17 22.20 -6.05
CA LEU A 664 -52.54 23.53 -6.08
C LEU A 664 -51.05 23.51 -6.46
N VAL A 665 -50.31 22.47 -6.04
CA VAL A 665 -48.88 22.31 -6.39
C VAL A 665 -48.73 22.04 -7.89
N LEU A 666 -49.56 21.14 -8.42
CA LEU A 666 -49.58 20.80 -9.84
C LEU A 666 -49.95 22.03 -10.69
N ASP A 667 -51.01 22.74 -10.30
CA ASP A 667 -51.48 23.96 -10.96
C ASP A 667 -50.42 25.06 -10.96
N ALA A 668 -49.71 25.25 -9.84
CA ALA A 668 -48.65 26.25 -9.73
C ALA A 668 -47.50 25.96 -10.71
N ALA A 669 -47.07 24.69 -10.81
CA ALA A 669 -46.03 24.27 -11.74
C ALA A 669 -46.46 24.47 -13.21
N LEU A 670 -47.69 24.08 -13.58
CA LEU A 670 -48.23 24.27 -14.93
C LEU A 670 -48.40 25.76 -15.29
N MET A 671 -48.83 26.59 -14.33
CA MET A 671 -48.94 28.04 -14.52
C MET A 671 -47.58 28.70 -14.80
N GLU A 672 -46.52 28.27 -14.11
CA GLU A 672 -45.17 28.80 -14.37
C GLU A 672 -44.61 28.27 -15.70
N ALA A 673 -44.85 27.00 -16.06
CA ALA A 673 -44.51 26.46 -17.37
C ALA A 673 -45.20 27.23 -18.52
N ALA A 674 -46.46 27.62 -18.33
CA ALA A 674 -47.19 28.47 -19.27
C ALA A 674 -46.61 29.89 -19.37
N ARG A 675 -46.06 30.45 -18.29
CA ARG A 675 -45.33 31.73 -18.33
C ARG A 675 -44.05 31.61 -19.13
N CYS A 676 -43.27 30.55 -18.92
CA CYS A 676 -42.08 30.25 -19.73
C CYS A 676 -42.43 30.16 -21.22
N ALA A 677 -43.51 29.47 -21.57
CA ALA A 677 -43.97 29.34 -22.95
C ALA A 677 -44.31 30.69 -23.60
N ARG A 678 -45.02 31.57 -22.87
CA ARG A 678 -45.35 32.93 -23.33
C ARG A 678 -44.12 33.79 -23.57
N GLU A 679 -43.04 33.56 -22.83
CA GLU A 679 -41.75 34.23 -23.03
C GLU A 679 -40.86 33.53 -24.07
N GLY A 680 -41.36 32.51 -24.78
CA GLY A 680 -40.61 31.79 -25.80
C GLY A 680 -39.43 30.98 -25.23
N ILE A 681 -39.59 30.44 -24.03
CA ILE A 681 -38.65 29.54 -23.37
C ILE A 681 -39.17 28.10 -23.53
N THR A 682 -38.38 27.25 -24.18
CA THR A 682 -38.71 25.83 -24.37
C THR A 682 -38.23 25.01 -23.19
N ILE A 683 -39.06 24.13 -22.64
CA ILE A 683 -38.75 23.25 -21.52
C ILE A 683 -38.64 21.82 -22.05
N ASN A 684 -37.43 21.26 -22.04
CA ASN A 684 -37.21 19.85 -22.35
C ASN A 684 -36.99 19.09 -21.05
N THR A 685 -37.84 18.10 -20.77
CA THR A 685 -37.87 17.39 -19.49
C THR A 685 -37.30 15.99 -19.64
N PHE A 686 -36.36 15.63 -18.76
CA PHE A 686 -35.72 14.33 -18.67
C PHE A 686 -36.20 13.65 -17.39
N ALA A 687 -37.14 12.72 -17.55
CA ALA A 687 -37.71 11.95 -16.45
C ALA A 687 -36.89 10.65 -16.28
N LEU A 688 -36.26 10.49 -15.11
CA LEU A 688 -35.28 9.43 -14.83
C LEU A 688 -35.87 8.14 -14.27
N ASP A 689 -36.96 8.25 -13.53
CA ASP A 689 -37.73 7.12 -12.99
C ASP A 689 -39.20 7.34 -13.36
N PRO A 690 -39.64 6.91 -14.56
CA PRO A 690 -40.92 7.32 -15.13
C PRO A 690 -42.10 6.56 -14.51
N GLU A 691 -42.43 6.88 -13.26
CA GLU A 691 -43.67 6.44 -12.63
C GLU A 691 -44.89 6.99 -13.42
N PRO A 692 -45.99 6.25 -13.58
CA PRO A 692 -47.12 6.66 -14.43
C PRO A 692 -47.67 8.06 -14.13
N ARG A 693 -47.59 8.49 -12.87
CA ARG A 693 -48.00 9.81 -12.41
C ARG A 693 -47.09 10.92 -12.91
N LEU A 694 -45.77 10.74 -12.78
CA LEU A 694 -44.77 11.66 -13.30
C LEU A 694 -44.92 11.80 -14.82
N VAL A 695 -45.09 10.69 -15.53
CA VAL A 695 -45.28 10.69 -17.00
C VAL A 695 -46.51 11.52 -17.37
N SER A 696 -47.65 11.28 -16.71
CA SER A 696 -48.89 12.00 -16.99
C SER A 696 -48.75 13.51 -16.74
N PHE A 697 -48.08 13.89 -15.65
CA PHE A 697 -47.83 15.30 -15.33
C PHE A 697 -46.87 15.97 -16.34
N VAL A 698 -45.79 15.29 -16.72
CA VAL A 698 -44.81 15.84 -17.67
C VAL A 698 -45.40 15.94 -19.07
N GLU A 699 -46.29 15.03 -19.47
CA GLU A 699 -47.07 15.14 -20.72
C GLU A 699 -47.93 16.40 -20.74
N GLU A 700 -48.64 16.69 -19.65
CA GLU A 700 -49.44 17.91 -19.51
C GLU A 700 -48.56 19.17 -19.56
N MET A 701 -47.45 19.20 -18.81
CA MET A 701 -46.49 20.31 -18.83
C MET A 701 -45.90 20.52 -20.24
N THR A 702 -45.58 19.43 -20.93
CA THR A 702 -45.05 19.44 -22.30
C THR A 702 -46.08 19.98 -23.30
N ALA A 703 -47.35 19.60 -23.16
CA ALA A 703 -48.44 20.13 -23.98
C ALA A 703 -48.64 21.64 -23.80
N VAL A 704 -48.50 22.14 -22.56
CA VAL A 704 -48.58 23.57 -22.25
C VAL A 704 -47.38 24.35 -22.81
N ASN A 705 -46.15 23.84 -22.63
CA ASN A 705 -44.94 24.55 -23.03
C ASN A 705 -44.56 24.39 -24.53
N ARG A 706 -44.98 23.29 -25.17
CA ARG A 706 -44.53 22.82 -26.50
C ARG A 706 -43.07 22.37 -26.52
N GLY A 707 -42.60 21.85 -25.40
CA GLY A 707 -41.29 21.25 -25.24
C GLY A 707 -41.24 19.79 -25.69
N ARG A 708 -40.24 19.06 -25.20
CA ARG A 708 -40.10 17.61 -25.39
C ARG A 708 -39.96 16.91 -24.05
N MET A 709 -40.49 15.69 -23.98
CA MET A 709 -40.29 14.77 -22.87
C MET A 709 -39.37 13.63 -23.31
N PHE A 710 -38.38 13.33 -22.48
CA PHE A 710 -37.48 12.20 -22.62
C PHE A 710 -37.70 11.27 -21.43
N LEU A 711 -38.15 10.05 -21.72
CA LEU A 711 -38.25 8.96 -20.76
C LEU A 711 -36.96 8.16 -20.86
N SER A 712 -36.15 8.17 -19.79
CA SER A 712 -34.85 7.50 -19.80
C SER A 712 -34.53 6.92 -18.45
N GLY A 713 -33.90 5.74 -18.44
CA GLY A 713 -33.17 5.31 -17.25
C GLY A 713 -31.94 6.18 -17.02
N ALA A 714 -31.45 6.21 -15.78
CA ALA A 714 -30.26 6.94 -15.32
C ALA A 714 -29.08 6.93 -16.31
N HIS A 715 -28.82 5.77 -16.92
CA HIS A 715 -27.66 5.51 -17.76
C HIS A 715 -27.69 6.25 -19.12
N HIS A 716 -28.87 6.67 -19.60
CA HIS A 716 -29.00 7.37 -20.88
C HIS A 716 -29.21 8.89 -20.76
N LEU A 717 -29.34 9.41 -19.53
CA LEU A 717 -29.52 10.84 -19.27
C LEU A 717 -28.42 11.68 -19.92
N ARG A 718 -27.17 11.28 -19.67
CA ARG A 718 -25.96 11.96 -20.14
C ARG A 718 -26.02 12.23 -21.64
N GLU A 719 -26.30 11.20 -22.42
CA GLU A 719 -26.31 11.25 -23.89
C GLU A 719 -27.47 12.09 -24.43
N GLN A 720 -28.65 11.90 -23.86
CA GLN A 720 -29.85 12.58 -24.35
C GLN A 720 -29.80 14.08 -24.12
N VAL A 721 -29.30 14.53 -22.97
CA VAL A 721 -29.16 15.97 -22.66
C VAL A 721 -28.22 16.65 -23.66
N VAL A 722 -27.08 16.02 -23.99
CA VAL A 722 -26.12 16.58 -24.96
C VAL A 722 -26.66 16.53 -26.39
N LEU A 723 -27.28 15.42 -26.79
CA LEU A 723 -27.91 15.31 -28.11
C LEU A 723 -29.02 16.35 -28.27
N ASP A 724 -29.80 16.58 -27.22
CA ASP A 724 -30.87 17.55 -27.21
C ASP A 724 -30.37 18.98 -27.37
N TYR A 725 -29.31 19.34 -26.62
CA TYR A 725 -28.62 20.61 -26.76
C TYR A 725 -28.15 20.84 -28.21
N LEU A 726 -27.50 19.85 -28.81
CA LEU A 726 -27.00 19.92 -30.19
C LEU A 726 -28.13 19.97 -31.22
N GLN A 727 -29.25 19.27 -31.00
CA GLN A 727 -30.42 19.28 -31.88
C GLN A 727 -31.16 20.61 -31.83
N GLY A 728 -31.30 21.21 -30.65
CA GLY A 728 -31.89 22.55 -30.49
C GLY A 728 -31.17 23.61 -31.35
N ARG A 729 -29.90 23.38 -31.67
CA ARG A 729 -29.10 24.24 -32.55
C ARG A 729 -29.35 24.02 -34.05
N LYS A 730 -29.78 22.83 -34.47
CA LYS A 730 -30.01 22.48 -35.89
C LYS A 730 -31.31 23.06 -36.45
N VAL A 731 -32.26 23.42 -35.59
CA VAL A 731 -33.60 23.85 -36.01
C VAL A 731 -33.62 25.35 -36.30
N LYS A 732 -33.11 25.76 -37.46
CA LYS A 732 -33.57 26.95 -38.23
C LYS A 732 -32.90 27.01 -39.61
N ARG A 733 -33.38 26.19 -40.55
CA ARG A 733 -33.42 26.61 -41.96
C ARG A 733 -34.72 27.40 -42.14
N LEU A 734 -34.65 28.72 -42.10
CA LEU A 734 -35.68 29.55 -42.71
C LEU A 734 -35.36 29.57 -44.21
N GLY A 735 -36.29 29.03 -45.00
CA GLY A 735 -36.25 29.13 -46.46
C GLY A 735 -36.56 30.53 -46.95
#